data_AF-A0AAE2Y919-F1
#
_entry.id   AF-A0AAE2Y919-F1
#
_cell.length_a   1.000
_cell.length_b   1.000
_cell.length_c   1.000
_cell.angle_alpha   90.00
_cell.angle_beta   90.00
_cell.angle_gamma   90.00
#
_symmetry.space_group_name_H-M   'P 1'
#
loop_
_entity.id
_entity.type
_entity.pdbx_description
1 polymer ?
#
loop_
_entity_poly.entity_id
_entity_poly.type
_entity_poly.pdbx_seq_one_letter_code
_entity_poly.pdbx_strand_id
1 'polypeptide(L)'
;MGEMEQVSRKEGIIDVGISREKREELVQKAERHMGYDSIYVWNANINGYIIQLRTNEPHLDDFWRENWFPAAIDRNLRPHGVIYAATGIYDEPPGIYYHSETKTGIIFNIGNYEFVRALALGIVADVCEEQERLNFLRGSLVDINGEGVAIMGETGRGVSTNAFLLLEMDRARIHSDDIIYVEQLGGEKGRISTSVSERKFFLKKDLIKIYPRLQALYEKSKKENNHFMLDPWWIGGNEKYVDTTRIKLVFLLVNYRKDPRIAKRLTPQEAIKILTHSQQPFFNPYLMIRSSKREKLEIEFYKNIFKFAAVYYLNVAHPLLEMQKEVRRIITSKEYLEPLIEEKERAKAEIDEIISQIDLDEIRQAVEKLYKRSNVQHLSEQKIREMAEAYGTKTKFNNYNFVSTVKNRSAGLTIVVGSPEVVQYEMSPKQKELMKNLPKTMSDVLQYIKSAPFVCTDRTMGDNPYFTPRCTLYVSVHRGEMIRLAHMVNQTLFEPKENYNGPHLYIVYIPEWQEKDRQIVVFPEIGVTFVLGTDYYGEAKKGFLRMAMWFAKQQGMLGLHAGAKIIRARDAKTGKIKTYNTLIFGLTATGKTTHSCHTHDLNEEDGEGIEIVQDDFVALRPDGSALGTERGFYLKTEDLNPEIQPLIYNAVTKPSAILENVMVDYKGNVLFESDILTGNGRGIMQRDDFGKYKSLSVNLPPLKDVDGLIVLMITRRNTVVPIASKLTIEQAAAAFMLGESIESSGSDPKRAGQSVREVGTNPFIVGSKGQEGNRFYEILKGLGDKVQCYLINTGGVGELREVNEEGVSIVKRKVERIQIKEMASIIRGIARNNIEWIPEPYFGTLVPKEVEGVNMEKFKPERWYSIEQIEEMVQQLKKERREWLNSFPELYEEIKTAFPT
;
A
#
# COMPACT_ATOMS: atom_id res chain seq x y z
N MET A 1 35.15 -17.89 21.61
CA MET A 1 35.68 -17.79 22.99
C MET A 1 34.88 -18.56 24.04
N GLY A 2 33.54 -18.49 24.16
CA GLY A 2 32.81 -19.16 25.25
C GLY A 2 32.82 -20.71 25.26
N GLU A 3 32.69 -21.37 24.10
CA GLU A 3 32.90 -22.84 23.99
C GLU A 3 34.39 -23.20 24.06
N MET A 4 35.27 -22.33 23.53
CA MET A 4 36.73 -22.45 23.65
C MET A 4 37.22 -22.32 25.11
N GLU A 5 36.64 -21.42 25.92
CA GLU A 5 36.95 -21.22 27.34
C GLU A 5 36.39 -22.35 28.21
N GLN A 6 35.23 -22.93 27.86
CA GLN A 6 34.73 -24.13 28.54
C GLN A 6 35.59 -25.38 28.22
N VAL A 7 36.23 -25.43 27.05
CA VAL A 7 37.21 -26.47 26.70
C VAL A 7 38.55 -26.30 27.43
N SER A 8 38.90 -25.09 27.89
CA SER A 8 40.12 -24.83 28.68
C SER A 8 40.22 -25.64 29.97
N ARG A 9 39.10 -26.19 30.46
CA ARG A 9 39.07 -27.02 31.68
C ARG A 9 39.21 -28.52 31.43
N LYS A 10 39.20 -29.01 30.18
CA LYS A 10 39.40 -30.45 29.94
C LYS A 10 40.33 -30.87 28.79
N GLU A 11 40.55 -30.12 27.70
CA GLU A 11 41.36 -30.65 26.57
C GLU A 11 42.10 -29.58 25.73
N GLY A 12 43.01 -28.76 26.31
CA GLY A 12 44.05 -28.04 25.55
C GLY A 12 44.20 -26.52 25.76
N ILE A 13 45.28 -25.94 25.20
CA ILE A 13 45.65 -24.50 25.25
C ILE A 13 44.97 -23.73 24.10
N ILE A 14 44.41 -22.55 24.34
CA ILE A 14 43.90 -21.65 23.28
C ILE A 14 44.54 -20.28 23.43
N ASP A 15 45.33 -19.87 22.45
CA ASP A 15 46.06 -18.59 22.43
C ASP A 15 45.92 -17.89 21.08
N VAL A 16 45.06 -16.88 21.02
CA VAL A 16 44.67 -16.18 19.78
C VAL A 16 45.42 -14.87 19.55
N GLY A 17 46.48 -14.61 20.33
CA GLY A 17 47.29 -13.39 20.27
C GLY A 17 48.79 -13.68 20.30
N ILE A 18 49.22 -14.81 19.74
CA ILE A 18 50.64 -15.21 19.74
C ILE A 18 51.51 -14.15 19.05
N SER A 19 52.79 -14.07 19.44
CA SER A 19 53.77 -13.23 18.74
C SER A 19 54.16 -13.84 17.38
N ARG A 20 54.74 -13.01 16.50
CA ARG A 20 55.26 -13.46 15.21
C ARG A 20 56.34 -14.55 15.36
N GLU A 21 57.23 -14.39 16.33
CA GLU A 21 58.28 -15.37 16.64
C GLU A 21 57.66 -16.71 17.05
N LYS A 22 56.65 -16.68 17.94
CA LYS A 22 55.94 -17.89 18.36
C LYS A 22 55.18 -18.54 17.20
N ARG A 23 54.57 -17.74 16.33
CA ARG A 23 53.92 -18.22 15.11
C ARG A 23 54.92 -18.93 14.20
N GLU A 24 56.11 -18.35 13.97
CA GLU A 24 57.14 -18.95 13.10
C GLU A 24 57.67 -20.28 13.68
N GLU A 25 57.89 -20.35 14.99
CA GLU A 25 58.25 -21.57 15.71
C GLU A 25 57.19 -22.68 15.52
N LEU A 26 55.92 -22.36 15.78
CA LEU A 26 54.81 -23.30 15.69
C LEU A 26 54.57 -23.77 14.24
N VAL A 27 54.65 -22.88 13.25
CA VAL A 27 54.53 -23.27 11.83
C VAL A 27 55.65 -24.20 11.40
N GLN A 28 56.90 -23.90 11.76
CA GLN A 28 58.02 -24.80 11.45
C GLN A 28 57.83 -26.18 12.11
N LYS A 29 57.34 -26.21 13.35
CA LYS A 29 57.02 -27.46 14.05
C LYS A 29 55.92 -28.25 13.34
N ALA A 30 54.87 -27.56 12.88
CA ALA A 30 53.78 -28.15 12.11
C ALA A 30 54.28 -28.75 10.77
N GLU A 31 55.04 -27.97 9.99
CA GLU A 31 55.56 -28.39 8.67
C GLU A 31 56.53 -29.56 8.76
N ARG A 32 57.38 -29.61 9.80
CA ARG A 32 58.28 -30.76 10.05
C ARG A 32 57.52 -32.07 10.28
N HIS A 33 56.39 -32.03 10.98
CA HIS A 33 55.62 -33.22 11.32
C HIS A 33 54.64 -33.67 10.23
N MET A 34 54.25 -32.78 9.32
CA MET A 34 53.31 -33.14 8.24
C MET A 34 53.97 -33.87 7.06
N GLY A 35 55.30 -33.74 6.87
CA GLY A 35 56.04 -34.39 5.78
C GLY A 35 55.65 -33.90 4.38
N TYR A 36 56.50 -34.15 3.36
CA TYR A 36 56.21 -33.71 1.98
C TYR A 36 55.21 -34.62 1.24
N ASP A 37 55.17 -35.91 1.59
CA ASP A 37 54.37 -36.94 0.90
C ASP A 37 53.02 -37.27 1.59
N SER A 38 52.74 -36.66 2.75
CA SER A 38 51.58 -36.97 3.61
C SER A 38 50.72 -35.74 3.96
N ILE A 39 50.92 -34.62 3.25
CA ILE A 39 50.19 -33.37 3.50
C ILE A 39 49.01 -33.19 2.55
N TYR A 40 47.84 -32.91 3.12
CA TYR A 40 46.66 -32.46 2.40
C TYR A 40 46.61 -30.94 2.39
N VAL A 41 46.46 -30.35 1.21
CA VAL A 41 46.33 -28.90 1.02
C VAL A 41 45.08 -28.60 0.22
N TRP A 42 44.19 -27.76 0.77
CA TRP A 42 42.97 -27.36 0.09
C TRP A 42 42.57 -25.92 0.39
N ASN A 43 42.20 -25.19 -0.67
CA ASN A 43 41.70 -23.82 -0.58
C ASN A 43 40.17 -23.83 -0.56
N ALA A 44 39.59 -23.38 0.55
CA ALA A 44 38.16 -23.12 0.68
C ALA A 44 37.85 -21.66 0.32
N ASN A 45 36.75 -21.45 -0.41
CA ASN A 45 36.15 -20.14 -0.61
C ASN A 45 35.02 -19.94 0.42
N ILE A 46 35.23 -19.01 1.34
CA ILE A 46 34.25 -18.60 2.34
C ILE A 46 33.80 -17.17 1.97
N ASN A 47 32.74 -17.06 1.16
CA ASN A 47 32.17 -15.79 0.67
C ASN A 47 33.20 -14.79 0.10
N GLY A 48 34.06 -15.28 -0.80
CA GLY A 48 35.11 -14.48 -1.46
C GLY A 48 36.46 -14.53 -0.76
N TYR A 49 36.51 -14.99 0.50
CA TYR A 49 37.75 -15.13 1.26
C TYR A 49 38.30 -16.55 1.15
N ILE A 50 39.49 -16.65 0.57
CA ILE A 50 40.20 -17.92 0.39
C ILE A 50 40.96 -18.27 1.67
N ILE A 51 40.56 -19.34 2.34
CA ILE A 51 41.28 -19.91 3.49
C ILE A 51 41.90 -21.25 3.07
N GLN A 52 43.20 -21.42 3.31
CA GLN A 52 43.91 -22.66 3.01
C GLN A 52 44.01 -23.52 4.26
N LEU A 53 43.59 -24.77 4.17
CA LEU A 53 43.91 -25.80 5.17
C LEU A 53 45.13 -26.59 4.72
N ARG A 54 46.07 -26.80 5.65
CA ARG A 54 47.21 -27.72 5.55
C ARG A 54 47.12 -28.69 6.71
N THR A 55 47.01 -29.98 6.41
CA THR A 55 46.84 -31.01 7.45
C THR A 55 47.48 -32.33 7.07
N ASN A 56 48.00 -33.07 8.05
CA ASN A 56 48.37 -34.49 7.90
C ASN A 56 47.26 -35.46 8.32
N GLU A 57 46.13 -34.93 8.82
CA GLU A 57 44.98 -35.72 9.26
C GLU A 57 43.96 -35.85 8.11
N PRO A 58 43.78 -37.06 7.52
CA PRO A 58 42.85 -37.27 6.41
C PRO A 58 41.41 -36.91 6.75
N HIS A 59 40.99 -37.14 8.00
CA HIS A 59 39.62 -36.85 8.45
C HIS A 59 39.30 -35.34 8.38
N LEU A 60 40.25 -34.49 8.76
CA LEU A 60 40.09 -33.04 8.73
C LEU A 60 40.02 -32.50 7.28
N ASP A 61 40.87 -33.00 6.38
CA ASP A 61 40.83 -32.63 4.96
C ASP A 61 39.48 -33.02 4.31
N ASP A 62 39.02 -34.23 4.59
CA ASP A 62 37.78 -34.75 4.03
C ASP A 62 36.57 -33.95 4.54
N PHE A 63 36.49 -33.58 5.82
CA PHE A 63 35.42 -32.69 6.32
C PHE A 63 35.50 -31.28 5.77
N TRP A 64 36.71 -30.75 5.59
CA TRP A 64 36.96 -29.40 5.05
C TRP A 64 36.48 -29.27 3.61
N ARG A 65 36.80 -30.25 2.75
CA ARG A 65 36.32 -30.31 1.36
C ARG A 65 34.81 -30.49 1.27
N GLU A 66 34.22 -31.14 2.28
CA GLU A 66 32.78 -31.38 2.34
C GLU A 66 31.98 -30.12 2.71
N ASN A 67 32.48 -29.33 3.66
CA ASN A 67 31.78 -28.19 4.24
C ASN A 67 31.81 -26.93 3.36
N TRP A 68 32.93 -26.64 2.71
CA TRP A 68 33.17 -25.37 2.03
C TRP A 68 33.09 -25.46 0.50
N PHE A 69 32.81 -24.32 -0.14
CA PHE A 69 32.94 -24.21 -1.58
C PHE A 69 34.43 -24.25 -1.99
N PRO A 70 34.79 -24.91 -3.10
CA PRO A 70 36.16 -24.87 -3.60
C PRO A 70 36.54 -23.46 -4.06
N ALA A 71 37.77 -23.03 -3.78
CA ALA A 71 38.32 -21.84 -4.44
C ALA A 71 38.53 -22.09 -5.94
N ALA A 72 38.50 -21.02 -6.75
CA ALA A 72 38.80 -21.11 -8.17
C ALA A 72 40.19 -21.72 -8.40
N ILE A 73 40.33 -22.59 -9.42
CA ILE A 73 41.60 -23.24 -9.76
C ILE A 73 42.48 -22.22 -10.50
N ASP A 74 43.08 -21.30 -9.76
CA ASP A 74 44.11 -20.39 -10.23
C ASP A 74 45.40 -20.60 -9.42
N ARG A 75 46.50 -20.90 -10.11
CA ARG A 75 47.81 -21.17 -9.49
C ARG A 75 48.42 -19.93 -8.81
N ASN A 76 47.92 -18.73 -9.11
CA ASN A 76 48.39 -17.47 -8.54
C ASN A 76 47.55 -16.98 -7.35
N LEU A 77 46.49 -17.70 -6.98
CA LEU A 77 45.56 -17.29 -5.93
C LEU A 77 46.24 -17.41 -4.55
N ARG A 78 46.63 -16.29 -3.95
CA ARG A 78 47.18 -16.26 -2.58
C ARG A 78 46.03 -16.39 -1.56
N PRO A 79 46.13 -17.29 -0.58
CA PRO A 79 45.11 -17.40 0.47
C PRO A 79 45.13 -16.15 1.36
N HIS A 80 43.96 -15.72 1.80
CA HIS A 80 43.79 -14.64 2.78
C HIS A 80 44.17 -15.08 4.20
N GLY A 81 44.13 -16.39 4.46
CA GLY A 81 44.62 -16.99 5.70
C GLY A 81 44.95 -18.47 5.53
N VAL A 82 45.80 -18.99 6.41
CA VAL A 82 46.29 -20.37 6.36
C VAL A 82 46.11 -21.03 7.72
N ILE A 83 45.55 -22.22 7.73
CA ILE A 83 45.42 -23.07 8.92
C ILE A 83 46.36 -24.27 8.78
N TYR A 84 47.22 -24.45 9.77
CA TYR A 84 48.08 -25.62 9.93
C TYR A 84 47.47 -26.52 11.00
N ALA A 85 46.85 -27.63 10.62
CA ALA A 85 46.29 -28.60 11.56
C ALA A 85 47.14 -29.87 11.54
N ALA A 86 47.95 -30.08 12.57
CA ALA A 86 48.86 -31.22 12.65
C ALA A 86 48.54 -32.12 13.84
N THR A 87 48.45 -33.42 13.60
CA THR A 87 48.27 -34.47 14.63
C THR A 87 49.53 -35.33 14.75
N GLY A 88 49.69 -36.02 15.88
CA GLY A 88 50.81 -36.94 16.12
C GLY A 88 52.10 -36.27 16.62
N ILE A 89 52.00 -35.05 17.17
CA ILE A 89 53.16 -34.31 17.71
C ILE A 89 53.34 -34.66 19.19
N TYR A 90 54.19 -35.64 19.49
CA TYR A 90 54.29 -36.22 20.85
C TYR A 90 54.76 -35.23 21.95
N ASP A 91 55.50 -34.19 21.59
CA ASP A 91 56.07 -33.21 22.53
C ASP A 91 55.23 -31.92 22.65
N GLU A 92 54.00 -31.91 22.15
CA GLU A 92 53.11 -30.74 22.15
C GLU A 92 51.72 -31.10 22.69
N PRO A 93 51.17 -30.35 23.66
CA PRO A 93 49.80 -30.57 24.10
C PRO A 93 48.78 -30.22 23.00
N PRO A 94 47.54 -30.76 23.07
CA PRO A 94 46.44 -30.26 22.26
C PRO A 94 46.30 -28.74 22.40
N GLY A 95 46.26 -28.02 21.29
CA GLY A 95 46.21 -26.57 21.33
C GLY A 95 45.78 -25.89 20.04
N ILE A 96 45.20 -24.70 20.18
CA ILE A 96 44.75 -23.84 19.08
C ILE A 96 45.42 -22.49 19.24
N TYR A 97 46.13 -22.06 18.20
CA TYR A 97 46.88 -20.82 18.18
C TYR A 97 46.48 -19.96 16.98
N TYR A 98 46.45 -18.64 17.15
CA TYR A 98 46.14 -17.72 16.06
C TYR A 98 47.03 -16.47 16.08
N HIS A 99 47.58 -16.13 14.91
CA HIS A 99 48.34 -14.91 14.68
C HIS A 99 47.60 -14.00 13.67
N SER A 100 47.16 -12.82 14.13
CA SER A 100 46.32 -11.90 13.36
C SER A 100 47.01 -11.30 12.14
N GLU A 101 48.23 -10.77 12.27
CA GLU A 101 48.84 -9.98 11.20
C GLU A 101 49.10 -10.82 9.94
N THR A 102 49.38 -12.11 10.12
CA THR A 102 49.63 -13.06 9.02
C THR A 102 48.45 -13.98 8.75
N LYS A 103 47.32 -13.77 9.43
CA LYS A 103 46.10 -14.59 9.34
C LYS A 103 46.41 -16.10 9.38
N THR A 104 47.27 -16.49 10.33
CA THR A 104 47.76 -17.87 10.44
C THR A 104 47.16 -18.54 11.66
N GLY A 105 46.38 -19.59 11.43
CA GLY A 105 45.88 -20.49 12.46
C GLY A 105 46.77 -21.73 12.58
N ILE A 106 47.00 -22.21 13.80
CA ILE A 106 47.71 -23.48 14.06
C ILE A 106 46.87 -24.31 15.04
N ILE A 107 46.68 -25.59 14.73
CA ILE A 107 45.97 -26.55 15.56
C ILE A 107 46.88 -27.77 15.74
N PHE A 108 47.16 -28.13 16.98
CA PHE A 108 47.99 -29.29 17.32
C PHE A 108 47.20 -30.34 18.08
N ASN A 109 47.36 -31.59 17.65
CA ASN A 109 46.82 -32.79 18.30
C ASN A 109 45.30 -32.74 18.59
N ILE A 110 44.53 -32.01 17.78
CA ILE A 110 43.08 -31.94 17.83
C ILE A 110 42.54 -32.46 16.49
N GLY A 111 41.92 -33.65 16.51
CA GLY A 111 41.33 -34.29 15.34
C GLY A 111 39.86 -33.93 15.09
N ASN A 112 39.28 -33.01 15.88
CA ASN A 112 37.87 -32.60 15.75
C ASN A 112 37.72 -31.42 14.78
N TYR A 113 36.94 -31.61 13.71
CA TYR A 113 36.75 -30.64 12.64
C TYR A 113 36.10 -29.32 13.09
N GLU A 114 35.28 -29.35 14.14
CA GLU A 114 34.61 -28.15 14.69
C GLU A 114 35.60 -27.02 15.00
N PHE A 115 36.80 -27.36 15.49
CA PHE A 115 37.83 -26.37 15.81
C PHE A 115 38.49 -25.78 14.57
N VAL A 116 38.72 -26.59 13.53
CA VAL A 116 39.22 -26.12 12.23
C VAL A 116 38.20 -25.17 11.59
N ARG A 117 36.93 -25.55 11.60
CA ARG A 117 35.80 -24.73 11.12
C ARG A 117 35.70 -23.41 11.88
N ALA A 118 35.71 -23.46 13.21
CA ALA A 118 35.61 -22.26 14.06
C ALA A 118 36.80 -21.30 13.84
N LEU A 119 38.02 -21.85 13.70
CA LEU A 119 39.21 -21.04 13.42
C LEU A 119 39.14 -20.38 12.05
N ALA A 120 38.68 -21.09 11.01
CA ALA A 120 38.49 -20.52 9.69
C ALA A 120 37.51 -19.35 9.68
N LEU A 121 36.37 -19.51 10.37
CA LEU A 121 35.38 -18.45 10.51
C LEU A 121 35.91 -17.24 11.30
N GLY A 122 36.72 -17.49 12.34
CA GLY A 122 37.40 -16.42 13.07
C GLY A 122 38.43 -15.68 12.21
N ILE A 123 39.17 -16.39 11.35
CA ILE A 123 40.13 -15.76 10.43
C ILE A 123 39.39 -14.87 9.44
N VAL A 124 38.29 -15.35 8.85
CA VAL A 124 37.46 -14.57 7.92
C VAL A 124 36.89 -13.33 8.62
N ALA A 125 36.40 -13.46 9.84
CA ALA A 125 35.93 -12.33 10.64
C ALA A 125 37.06 -11.29 10.85
N ASP A 126 38.26 -11.74 11.24
CA ASP A 126 39.41 -10.86 11.44
C ASP A 126 39.83 -10.13 10.16
N VAL A 127 39.82 -10.81 9.00
CA VAL A 127 40.09 -10.18 7.69
C VAL A 127 39.04 -9.12 7.36
N CYS A 128 37.76 -9.39 7.61
CA CYS A 128 36.66 -8.46 7.32
C CYS A 128 36.72 -7.20 8.18
N GLU A 129 37.01 -7.38 9.47
CA GLU A 129 37.19 -6.27 10.41
C GLU A 129 38.37 -5.37 10.04
N GLU A 130 39.49 -5.96 9.60
CA GLU A 130 40.68 -5.22 9.17
C GLU A 130 40.42 -4.38 7.91
N GLN A 131 39.59 -4.90 7.00
CA GLN A 131 39.20 -4.20 5.77
C GLN A 131 38.06 -3.20 5.96
N GLU A 132 37.55 -3.01 7.18
CA GLU A 132 36.37 -2.20 7.50
C GLU A 132 35.12 -2.64 6.69
N ARG A 133 35.03 -3.94 6.39
CA ARG A 133 33.96 -4.58 5.60
C ARG A 133 33.28 -5.70 6.40
N LEU A 134 32.58 -5.32 7.47
CA LEU A 134 31.78 -6.26 8.24
C LEU A 134 30.49 -6.61 7.50
N ASN A 135 30.42 -7.87 7.07
CA ASN A 135 29.30 -8.41 6.28
C ASN A 135 28.79 -9.74 6.87
N PHE A 136 29.14 -10.10 8.10
CA PHE A 136 28.80 -11.41 8.67
C PHE A 136 27.87 -11.27 9.87
N LEU A 137 26.75 -11.98 9.82
CA LEU A 137 25.77 -12.07 10.89
C LEU A 137 25.75 -13.51 11.43
N ARG A 138 25.86 -13.67 12.75
CA ARG A 138 25.77 -14.98 13.42
C ARG A 138 24.31 -15.32 13.70
N GLY A 139 23.80 -16.38 13.06
CA GLY A 139 22.44 -16.86 13.25
C GLY A 139 21.94 -17.73 12.10
N SER A 140 20.71 -18.21 12.24
CA SER A 140 20.00 -18.92 11.19
C SER A 140 19.11 -17.96 10.40
N LEU A 141 18.93 -18.20 9.10
CA LEU A 141 18.05 -17.41 8.22
C LEU A 141 17.10 -18.34 7.48
N VAL A 142 15.80 -18.05 7.60
CA VAL A 142 14.72 -18.75 6.89
C VAL A 142 13.99 -17.74 6.01
N ASP A 143 13.84 -18.05 4.73
CA ASP A 143 12.99 -17.30 3.81
C ASP A 143 11.56 -17.82 3.90
N ILE A 144 10.61 -16.93 4.13
CA ILE A 144 9.18 -17.25 4.18
C ILE A 144 8.48 -16.29 3.24
N ASN A 145 7.92 -16.80 2.14
CA ASN A 145 7.26 -15.99 1.10
C ASN A 145 8.15 -14.86 0.53
N GLY A 146 9.46 -15.10 0.41
CA GLY A 146 10.42 -14.10 -0.11
C GLY A 146 10.86 -13.07 0.92
N GLU A 147 10.50 -13.23 2.20
CA GLU A 147 10.92 -12.39 3.32
C GLU A 147 11.83 -13.20 4.26
N GLY A 148 13.06 -12.74 4.45
CA GLY A 148 14.05 -13.40 5.31
C GLY A 148 13.82 -13.09 6.79
N VAL A 149 13.70 -14.15 7.58
CA VAL A 149 13.57 -14.15 9.04
C VAL A 149 14.88 -14.66 9.65
N ALA A 150 15.67 -13.75 10.21
CA ALA A 150 16.91 -14.09 10.90
C ALA A 150 16.63 -14.39 12.39
N ILE A 151 17.25 -15.45 12.90
CA ILE A 151 17.19 -15.83 14.32
C ILE A 151 18.61 -15.82 14.84
N MET A 152 18.82 -15.05 15.91
CA MET A 152 20.13 -14.79 16.47
C MET A 152 20.12 -15.05 17.98
N GLY A 153 21.21 -15.56 18.52
CA GLY A 153 21.34 -15.79 19.95
C GLY A 153 22.66 -16.43 20.30
N GLU A 154 23.02 -16.37 21.59
CA GLU A 154 24.21 -17.05 22.09
C GLU A 154 24.16 -18.56 21.84
N THR A 155 25.33 -19.18 21.76
CA THR A 155 25.43 -20.63 21.60
C THR A 155 24.60 -21.37 22.66
N GLY A 156 23.82 -22.36 22.22
CA GLY A 156 22.98 -23.17 23.10
C GLY A 156 21.59 -22.61 23.40
N ARG A 157 21.22 -21.43 22.86
CA ARG A 157 19.87 -20.84 23.06
C ARG A 157 18.79 -21.31 22.09
N GLY A 158 19.09 -22.30 21.24
CA GLY A 158 18.11 -22.88 20.31
C GLY A 158 17.88 -22.08 19.04
N VAL A 159 18.92 -21.43 18.51
CA VAL A 159 18.87 -20.70 17.23
C VAL A 159 18.44 -21.63 16.08
N SER A 160 19.21 -22.68 15.80
CA SER A 160 18.88 -23.70 14.79
C SER A 160 17.53 -24.37 15.06
N THR A 161 17.23 -24.66 16.32
CA THR A 161 15.94 -25.24 16.73
C THR A 161 14.76 -24.40 16.25
N ASN A 162 14.78 -23.09 16.52
CA ASN A 162 13.70 -22.20 16.11
C ASN A 162 13.63 -22.06 14.59
N ALA A 163 14.77 -22.03 13.90
CA ALA A 163 14.82 -21.91 12.44
C ALA A 163 14.23 -23.13 11.72
N PHE A 164 14.60 -24.34 12.14
CA PHE A 164 14.08 -25.56 11.53
C PHE A 164 12.59 -25.77 11.79
N LEU A 165 12.07 -25.33 12.95
CA LEU A 165 10.64 -25.35 13.23
C LEU A 165 9.83 -24.36 12.36
N LEU A 166 10.46 -23.31 11.83
CA LEU A 166 9.81 -22.44 10.84
C LEU A 166 9.67 -23.10 9.46
N LEU A 167 10.46 -24.13 9.14
CA LEU A 167 10.32 -24.87 7.87
C LEU A 167 9.01 -25.65 7.76
N GLU A 168 8.26 -25.78 8.86
CA GLU A 168 6.90 -26.30 8.86
C GLU A 168 5.87 -25.30 8.31
N MET A 169 6.21 -24.01 8.24
CA MET A 169 5.35 -23.02 7.58
C MET A 169 5.33 -23.26 6.07
N ASP A 170 4.21 -22.89 5.45
CA ASP A 170 4.09 -22.96 4.00
C ASP A 170 5.11 -22.04 3.32
N ARG A 171 5.70 -22.51 2.22
CA ARG A 171 6.73 -21.80 1.43
C ARG A 171 7.95 -21.33 2.24
N ALA A 172 8.23 -21.95 3.39
CA ALA A 172 9.43 -21.69 4.16
C ALA A 172 10.64 -22.46 3.63
N ARG A 173 11.75 -21.77 3.41
CA ARG A 173 13.02 -22.28 2.86
C ARG A 173 14.19 -21.90 3.75
N ILE A 174 15.06 -22.84 4.10
CA ILE A 174 16.27 -22.55 4.87
C ILE A 174 17.31 -21.88 3.96
N HIS A 175 17.97 -20.84 4.45
CA HIS A 175 19.08 -20.20 3.75
C HIS A 175 20.41 -20.55 4.41
N SER A 176 20.54 -20.30 5.72
CA SER A 176 21.75 -20.60 6.49
C SER A 176 21.37 -20.98 7.92
N ASP A 177 22.23 -21.76 8.58
CA ASP A 177 22.02 -22.11 10.00
C ASP A 177 22.98 -21.40 10.95
N ASP A 178 24.19 -21.10 10.49
CA ASP A 178 25.25 -20.65 11.38
C ASP A 178 25.71 -19.22 11.12
N ILE A 179 26.12 -18.95 9.87
CA ILE A 179 26.65 -17.66 9.46
C ILE A 179 25.98 -17.22 8.16
N ILE A 180 25.47 -15.99 8.21
CA ILE A 180 24.81 -15.32 7.10
C ILE A 180 25.75 -14.23 6.61
N TYR A 181 26.10 -14.27 5.34
CA TYR A 181 26.77 -13.14 4.70
C TYR A 181 25.74 -12.14 4.24
N VAL A 182 26.03 -10.86 4.46
CA VAL A 182 25.13 -9.73 4.27
C VAL A 182 25.87 -8.69 3.44
N GLU A 183 25.38 -8.45 2.22
CA GLU A 183 25.88 -7.42 1.34
C GLU A 183 24.88 -6.26 1.24
N GLN A 184 25.36 -5.04 1.45
CA GLN A 184 24.55 -3.84 1.31
C GLN A 184 24.68 -3.30 -0.13
N LEU A 185 23.62 -3.45 -0.92
CA LEU A 185 23.55 -2.90 -2.27
C LEU A 185 23.06 -1.45 -2.17
N GLY A 186 23.93 -0.48 -2.49
CA GLY A 186 23.64 0.95 -2.40
C GLY A 186 22.37 1.43 -3.13
N GLY A 187 21.82 2.57 -2.71
CA GLY A 187 20.63 3.23 -3.26
C GLY A 187 19.61 3.65 -2.19
N GLU A 188 18.71 4.60 -2.50
CA GLU A 188 17.71 5.16 -1.56
C GLU A 188 16.76 4.12 -0.91
N LYS A 189 16.72 2.89 -1.44
CA LYS A 189 15.87 1.79 -0.94
C LYS A 189 16.58 0.80 0.00
N GLY A 190 17.88 0.99 0.29
CA GLY A 190 18.62 0.18 1.26
C GLY A 190 18.47 -1.33 1.07
N ARG A 191 18.84 -1.85 -0.10
CA ARG A 191 18.68 -3.28 -0.40
C ARG A 191 19.75 -4.09 0.34
N ILE A 192 19.33 -4.90 1.31
CA ILE A 192 20.16 -5.93 1.93
C ILE A 192 20.00 -7.20 1.11
N SER A 193 21.11 -7.76 0.62
CA SER A 193 21.17 -9.09 0.00
C SER A 193 21.94 -10.03 0.91
N THR A 194 21.52 -11.30 0.98
CA THR A 194 22.25 -12.32 1.74
C THR A 194 22.83 -13.39 0.83
N SER A 195 23.90 -14.05 1.30
CA SER A 195 24.50 -15.21 0.65
C SER A 195 24.89 -16.25 1.68
N VAL A 196 24.84 -17.53 1.28
CA VAL A 196 25.21 -18.66 2.13
C VAL A 196 26.72 -18.73 2.33
N SER A 197 27.16 -18.99 3.56
CA SER A 197 28.61 -19.08 3.87
C SER A 197 29.17 -20.49 3.76
N GLU A 198 28.32 -21.50 3.94
CA GLU A 198 28.69 -22.90 3.93
C GLU A 198 28.01 -23.62 2.77
N ARG A 199 28.74 -24.59 2.17
CA ARG A 199 28.18 -25.47 1.14
C ARG A 199 27.25 -26.52 1.75
N LYS A 200 27.65 -27.07 2.91
CA LYS A 200 26.87 -28.02 3.70
C LYS A 200 26.83 -27.55 5.15
N PHE A 201 25.68 -27.71 5.80
CA PHE A 201 25.48 -27.27 7.18
C PHE A 201 26.11 -28.26 8.16
N PHE A 202 26.90 -27.75 9.09
CA PHE A 202 27.48 -28.53 10.18
C PHE A 202 26.54 -28.48 11.40
N LEU A 203 25.65 -29.47 11.52
CA LEU A 203 24.51 -29.45 12.46
C LEU A 203 24.72 -30.36 13.67
N LYS A 204 24.22 -29.95 14.84
CA LYS A 204 24.17 -30.77 16.06
C LYS A 204 23.11 -31.87 15.93
N LYS A 205 23.46 -33.11 16.32
CA LYS A 205 22.57 -34.28 16.31
C LYS A 205 21.29 -34.08 17.13
N ASP A 206 21.35 -33.29 18.21
CA ASP A 206 20.19 -33.00 19.06
C ASP A 206 19.03 -32.33 18.32
N LEU A 207 19.30 -31.65 17.20
CA LEU A 207 18.26 -31.04 16.36
C LEU A 207 17.25 -32.07 15.84
N ILE A 208 17.67 -33.32 15.63
CA ILE A 208 16.83 -34.41 15.13
C ILE A 208 15.70 -34.75 16.10
N LYS A 209 15.95 -34.61 17.42
CA LYS A 209 14.93 -34.84 18.46
C LYS A 209 13.77 -33.86 18.33
N ILE A 210 14.04 -32.65 17.84
CA ILE A 210 13.06 -31.57 17.70
C ILE A 210 12.44 -31.55 16.30
N TYR A 211 13.20 -31.94 15.28
CA TYR A 211 12.74 -32.00 13.89
C TYR A 211 13.01 -33.40 13.29
N PRO A 212 12.13 -34.40 13.57
CA PRO A 212 12.36 -35.81 13.21
C PRO A 212 12.54 -36.08 11.72
N ARG A 213 12.08 -35.18 10.84
CA ARG A 213 12.29 -35.28 9.38
C ARG A 213 13.77 -35.28 8.98
N LEU A 214 14.66 -34.77 9.85
CA LEU A 214 16.10 -34.86 9.63
C LEU A 214 16.67 -36.26 9.82
N GLN A 215 15.97 -37.21 10.46
CA GLN A 215 16.53 -38.54 10.78
C GLN A 215 17.02 -39.27 9.52
N ALA A 216 16.21 -39.30 8.46
CA ALA A 216 16.60 -39.93 7.20
C ALA A 216 17.80 -39.24 6.53
N LEU A 217 17.90 -37.91 6.67
CA LEU A 217 19.01 -37.14 6.12
C LEU A 217 20.29 -37.32 6.94
N TYR A 218 20.17 -37.39 8.26
CA TYR A 218 21.27 -37.70 9.16
C TYR A 218 21.91 -39.05 8.82
N GLU A 219 21.11 -40.09 8.50
CA GLU A 219 21.69 -41.41 8.24
C GLU A 219 22.61 -41.45 7.02
N LYS A 220 22.28 -40.69 5.96
CA LYS A 220 23.11 -40.54 4.76
C LYS A 220 24.19 -39.46 4.86
N SER A 221 24.20 -38.68 5.94
CA SER A 221 25.15 -37.58 6.14
C SER A 221 26.46 -38.09 6.73
N LYS A 222 27.53 -37.36 6.46
CA LYS A 222 28.82 -37.56 7.14
C LYS A 222 28.69 -37.16 8.60
N LYS A 223 29.28 -37.91 9.53
CA LYS A 223 29.07 -37.78 10.98
C LYS A 223 30.41 -37.66 11.71
N GLU A 224 30.48 -36.81 12.71
CA GLU A 224 31.62 -36.68 13.62
C GLU A 224 31.11 -36.28 15.00
N ASN A 225 31.49 -37.02 16.05
CA ASN A 225 31.10 -36.73 17.43
C ASN A 225 29.57 -36.53 17.58
N ASN A 226 29.14 -35.32 17.96
CA ASN A 226 27.73 -34.94 18.08
C ASN A 226 27.21 -34.11 16.88
N HIS A 227 27.94 -34.09 15.76
CA HIS A 227 27.63 -33.31 14.57
C HIS A 227 27.49 -34.16 13.31
N PHE A 228 26.80 -33.61 12.31
CA PHE A 228 26.69 -34.19 10.98
C PHE A 228 26.66 -33.11 9.90
N MET A 229 27.14 -33.47 8.71
CA MET A 229 27.24 -32.58 7.55
C MET A 229 26.02 -32.75 6.63
N LEU A 230 25.08 -31.82 6.70
CA LEU A 230 23.85 -31.85 5.91
C LEU A 230 23.99 -31.01 4.65
N ASP A 231 23.80 -31.64 3.49
CA ASP A 231 23.54 -30.88 2.26
C ASP A 231 22.12 -30.27 2.33
N PRO A 232 21.98 -28.94 2.31
CA PRO A 232 20.68 -28.31 2.50
C PRO A 232 19.69 -28.63 1.37
N TRP A 233 20.17 -28.96 0.17
CA TRP A 233 19.33 -29.39 -0.95
C TRP A 233 18.57 -30.68 -0.64
N TRP A 234 19.08 -31.51 0.29
CA TRP A 234 18.45 -32.76 0.67
C TRP A 234 17.18 -32.59 1.53
N ILE A 235 16.91 -31.40 2.06
CA ILE A 235 15.70 -31.14 2.85
C ILE A 235 14.44 -31.11 1.97
N GLY A 236 14.57 -30.64 0.72
CA GLY A 236 13.47 -30.53 -0.24
C GLY A 236 13.78 -29.73 -1.50
N GLY A 237 15.05 -29.66 -1.92
CA GLY A 237 15.47 -28.90 -3.09
C GLY A 237 15.11 -27.41 -3.03
N ASN A 238 14.71 -26.84 -4.17
CA ASN A 238 14.30 -25.43 -4.28
C ASN A 238 13.07 -25.07 -3.43
N GLU A 239 12.27 -26.06 -3.01
CA GLU A 239 11.08 -25.82 -2.18
C GLU A 239 11.42 -25.59 -0.71
N LYS A 240 12.61 -26.04 -0.27
CA LYS A 240 13.03 -25.96 1.14
C LYS A 240 14.41 -25.35 1.36
N TYR A 241 15.11 -24.98 0.30
CA TYR A 241 16.39 -24.27 0.37
C TYR A 241 16.41 -23.05 -0.56
N VAL A 242 17.12 -22.00 -0.15
CA VAL A 242 17.38 -20.82 -0.97
C VAL A 242 18.80 -20.30 -0.70
N ASP A 243 19.50 -19.88 -1.75
CA ASP A 243 20.88 -19.38 -1.68
C ASP A 243 20.99 -17.88 -1.37
N THR A 244 19.91 -17.13 -1.62
CA THR A 244 19.82 -15.68 -1.47
C THR A 244 18.45 -15.24 -0.97
N THR A 245 18.40 -14.32 -0.01
CA THR A 245 17.15 -13.68 0.43
C THR A 245 17.44 -12.28 1.00
N ARG A 246 16.42 -11.60 1.55
CA ARG A 246 16.53 -10.29 2.18
C ARG A 246 16.04 -10.34 3.61
N ILE A 247 16.86 -9.89 4.55
CA ILE A 247 16.47 -9.82 5.96
C ILE A 247 15.38 -8.74 6.13
N LYS A 248 14.22 -9.16 6.64
CA LYS A 248 13.07 -8.29 6.96
C LYS A 248 12.69 -8.32 8.43
N LEU A 249 12.97 -9.43 9.09
CA LEU A 249 12.64 -9.66 10.49
C LEU A 249 13.82 -10.33 11.18
N VAL A 250 14.17 -9.86 12.38
CA VAL A 250 15.27 -10.38 13.20
C VAL A 250 14.74 -10.70 14.59
N PHE A 251 14.95 -11.93 15.07
CA PHE A 251 14.65 -12.35 16.44
C PHE A 251 15.95 -12.54 17.23
N LEU A 252 16.07 -11.81 18.35
CA LEU A 252 17.17 -11.94 19.30
C LEU A 252 16.74 -12.84 20.47
N LEU A 253 17.36 -14.02 20.62
CA LEU A 253 17.05 -14.98 21.67
C LEU A 253 17.64 -14.54 23.01
N VAL A 254 16.78 -13.99 23.87
CA VAL A 254 17.14 -13.47 25.20
C VAL A 254 16.60 -14.37 26.31
N ASN A 255 17.21 -14.33 27.50
CA ASN A 255 16.75 -15.09 28.67
C ASN A 255 16.40 -14.10 29.78
N TYR A 256 15.16 -13.62 29.78
CA TYR A 256 14.65 -12.65 30.75
C TYR A 256 13.62 -13.33 31.64
N ARG A 257 14.10 -14.02 32.70
CA ARG A 257 13.25 -14.79 33.62
C ARG A 257 12.16 -13.98 34.34
N LYS A 258 12.31 -12.65 34.42
CA LYS A 258 11.36 -11.74 35.08
C LYS A 258 10.40 -11.05 34.11
N ASP A 259 10.59 -11.21 32.80
CA ASP A 259 9.75 -10.58 31.79
C ASP A 259 8.66 -11.57 31.36
N PRO A 260 7.36 -11.27 31.55
CA PRO A 260 6.28 -12.18 31.21
C PRO A 260 6.02 -12.28 29.70
N ARG A 261 6.64 -11.43 28.88
CA ARG A 261 6.41 -11.38 27.44
C ARG A 261 7.27 -12.43 26.71
N ILE A 262 6.63 -13.20 25.83
CA ILE A 262 7.30 -14.15 24.94
C ILE A 262 8.14 -13.41 23.90
N ALA A 263 7.61 -12.36 23.28
CA ALA A 263 8.31 -11.52 22.33
C ALA A 263 7.97 -10.04 22.53
N LYS A 264 8.90 -9.16 22.18
CA LYS A 264 8.68 -7.70 22.15
C LYS A 264 9.45 -7.10 20.99
N ARG A 265 8.81 -6.23 20.23
CA ARG A 265 9.47 -5.40 19.23
C ARG A 265 10.41 -4.41 19.94
N LEU A 266 11.60 -4.24 19.37
CA LEU A 266 12.66 -3.42 19.91
C LEU A 266 12.92 -2.22 19.00
N THR A 267 13.39 -1.13 19.59
CA THR A 267 14.07 -0.07 18.82
C THR A 267 15.45 -0.54 18.39
N PRO A 268 16.06 0.04 17.33
CA PRO A 268 17.44 -0.27 16.96
C PRO A 268 18.43 -0.07 18.11
N GLN A 269 18.22 0.92 18.98
CA GLN A 269 19.10 1.18 20.12
C GLN A 269 18.98 0.10 21.21
N GLU A 270 17.76 -0.35 21.52
CA GLU A 270 17.56 -1.47 22.45
C GLU A 270 18.21 -2.75 21.91
N ALA A 271 18.07 -3.03 20.62
CA ALA A 271 18.65 -4.20 19.97
C ALA A 271 20.19 -4.19 20.01
N ILE A 272 20.82 -3.04 19.69
CA ILE A 272 22.27 -2.88 19.82
C ILE A 272 22.72 -3.10 21.26
N LYS A 273 21.99 -2.58 22.25
CA LYS A 273 22.34 -2.78 23.67
C LYS A 273 22.32 -4.26 24.05
N ILE A 274 21.34 -5.04 23.56
CA ILE A 274 21.28 -6.49 23.79
C ILE A 274 22.50 -7.18 23.16
N LEU A 275 22.86 -6.82 21.93
CA LEU A 275 23.99 -7.40 21.21
C LEU A 275 25.34 -7.06 21.85
N THR A 276 25.54 -5.85 22.39
CA THR A 276 26.83 -5.47 22.98
C THR A 276 27.01 -6.00 24.41
N HIS A 277 25.92 -6.23 25.16
CA HIS A 277 25.97 -6.68 26.56
C HIS A 277 25.79 -8.20 26.72
N SER A 278 25.76 -8.97 25.64
CA SER A 278 25.73 -10.44 25.69
C SER A 278 27.07 -11.01 26.15
N GLN A 279 27.08 -12.24 26.68
CA GLN A 279 28.29 -12.93 27.10
C GLN A 279 29.24 -13.17 25.91
N GLN A 280 28.65 -13.41 24.75
CA GLN A 280 29.32 -13.41 23.45
C GLN A 280 28.89 -12.14 22.71
N PRO A 281 29.71 -11.08 22.63
CA PRO A 281 29.34 -9.84 21.94
C PRO A 281 28.83 -10.12 20.52
N PHE A 282 27.75 -9.43 20.14
CA PHE A 282 27.03 -9.60 18.88
C PHE A 282 26.54 -11.03 18.61
N PHE A 283 26.42 -11.84 19.67
CA PHE A 283 26.19 -13.28 19.64
C PHE A 283 27.23 -14.05 18.81
N ASN A 284 28.38 -13.46 18.48
CA ASN A 284 29.36 -14.06 17.60
C ASN A 284 30.54 -14.65 18.39
N PRO A 285 30.65 -15.99 18.53
CA PRO A 285 31.73 -16.61 19.27
C PRO A 285 33.08 -16.62 18.53
N TYR A 286 33.08 -16.26 17.23
CA TYR A 286 34.24 -16.30 16.33
C TYR A 286 35.07 -15.00 16.33
N LEU A 287 34.62 -13.97 17.06
CA LEU A 287 35.38 -12.74 17.25
C LEU A 287 36.61 -13.02 18.14
N MET A 288 37.75 -13.33 17.51
CA MET A 288 38.99 -13.74 18.19
C MET A 288 39.74 -12.57 18.81
N ILE A 289 39.65 -11.37 18.22
CA ILE A 289 40.41 -10.19 18.65
C ILE A 289 39.42 -9.08 18.96
N ARG A 290 39.60 -8.44 20.12
CA ARG A 290 38.71 -7.36 20.58
C ARG A 290 39.46 -6.04 20.61
N SER A 291 38.85 -5.01 20.04
CA SER A 291 39.29 -3.63 20.18
C SER A 291 38.09 -2.68 20.09
N SER A 292 38.23 -1.48 20.64
CA SER A 292 37.19 -0.45 20.56
C SER A 292 36.88 -0.01 19.12
N LYS A 293 37.84 -0.13 18.20
CA LYS A 293 37.62 0.13 16.76
C LYS A 293 36.70 -0.93 16.15
N ARG A 294 36.95 -2.21 16.43
CA ARG A 294 36.16 -3.34 15.90
C ARG A 294 34.73 -3.34 16.43
N GLU A 295 34.55 -3.07 17.71
CA GLU A 295 33.22 -2.95 18.32
C GLU A 295 32.38 -1.84 17.67
N LYS A 296 32.98 -0.71 17.30
CA LYS A 296 32.27 0.36 16.57
C LYS A 296 31.80 -0.08 15.19
N LEU A 297 32.65 -0.80 14.45
CA LEU A 297 32.30 -1.31 13.12
C LEU A 297 31.10 -2.28 13.22
N GLU A 298 31.09 -3.17 14.21
CA GLU A 298 29.96 -4.10 14.46
C GLU A 298 28.68 -3.32 14.81
N ILE A 299 28.75 -2.32 15.69
CA ILE A 299 27.59 -1.47 16.02
C ILE A 299 27.03 -0.79 14.76
N GLU A 300 27.89 -0.26 13.89
CA GLU A 300 27.45 0.38 12.65
C GLU A 300 26.82 -0.62 11.66
N PHE A 301 27.38 -1.81 11.55
CA PHE A 301 26.83 -2.91 10.75
C PHE A 301 25.39 -3.26 11.17
N TYR A 302 25.16 -3.53 12.46
CA TYR A 302 23.82 -3.84 12.97
C TYR A 302 22.86 -2.66 12.89
N LYS A 303 23.33 -1.42 13.14
CA LYS A 303 22.53 -0.21 12.93
C LYS A 303 22.03 -0.12 11.48
N ASN A 304 22.86 -0.49 10.51
CA ASN A 304 22.47 -0.48 9.11
C ASN A 304 21.44 -1.58 8.79
N ILE A 305 21.55 -2.77 9.37
CA ILE A 305 20.54 -3.83 9.22
C ILE A 305 19.18 -3.37 9.80
N PHE A 306 19.18 -2.83 11.02
CA PHE A 306 17.95 -2.45 11.73
C PHE A 306 17.24 -1.20 11.16
N LYS A 307 17.84 -0.50 10.18
CA LYS A 307 17.12 0.50 9.37
C LYS A 307 16.07 -0.12 8.45
N PHE A 308 16.27 -1.39 8.04
CA PHE A 308 15.48 -2.03 6.99
C PHE A 308 14.83 -3.35 7.43
N ALA A 309 15.15 -3.83 8.63
CA ALA A 309 14.58 -5.02 9.23
C ALA A 309 14.00 -4.70 10.61
N ALA A 310 12.80 -5.19 10.89
CA ALA A 310 12.22 -5.13 12.22
C ALA A 310 12.96 -6.10 13.14
N VAL A 311 13.19 -5.70 14.39
CA VAL A 311 13.89 -6.53 15.38
C VAL A 311 13.03 -6.75 16.61
N TYR A 312 12.98 -7.99 17.06
CA TYR A 312 12.26 -8.44 18.24
C TYR A 312 13.24 -9.15 19.16
N TYR A 313 13.03 -9.07 20.47
CA TYR A 313 13.55 -10.15 21.32
C TYR A 313 12.53 -11.30 21.35
N LEU A 314 13.03 -12.52 21.52
CA LEU A 314 12.27 -13.72 21.82
C LEU A 314 12.82 -14.34 23.11
N ASN A 315 11.96 -14.47 24.13
CA ASN A 315 12.36 -14.85 25.47
C ASN A 315 12.39 -16.39 25.63
N VAL A 316 13.59 -16.96 25.67
CA VAL A 316 13.83 -18.40 25.80
C VAL A 316 13.49 -18.97 27.19
N ALA A 317 13.04 -18.13 28.12
CA ALA A 317 12.52 -18.58 29.42
C ALA A 317 11.13 -19.24 29.30
N HIS A 318 10.45 -19.08 28.17
CA HIS A 318 9.13 -19.66 27.92
C HIS A 318 9.21 -21.03 27.22
N PRO A 319 8.14 -21.85 27.29
CA PRO A 319 8.06 -23.10 26.55
C PRO A 319 8.22 -22.89 25.03
N LEU A 320 9.01 -23.75 24.38
CA LEU A 320 9.34 -23.67 22.95
C LEU A 320 8.09 -23.61 22.04
N LEU A 321 7.04 -24.35 22.37
CA LEU A 321 5.80 -24.36 21.58
C LEU A 321 5.07 -23.01 21.62
N GLU A 322 5.06 -22.33 22.77
CA GLU A 322 4.45 -21.01 22.91
C GLU A 322 5.27 -19.96 22.17
N MET A 323 6.60 -20.02 22.28
CA MET A 323 7.50 -19.18 21.49
C MET A 323 7.26 -19.35 19.99
N GLN A 324 7.13 -20.58 19.51
CA GLN A 324 6.88 -20.85 18.10
C GLN A 324 5.52 -20.35 17.61
N LYS A 325 4.46 -20.49 18.43
CA LYS A 325 3.15 -19.89 18.11
C LYS A 325 3.27 -18.37 17.95
N GLU A 326 3.99 -17.71 18.85
CA GLU A 326 4.15 -16.26 18.82
C GLU A 326 4.98 -15.80 17.62
N VAL A 327 6.10 -16.47 17.32
CA VAL A 327 6.91 -16.19 16.12
C VAL A 327 6.06 -16.32 14.85
N ARG A 328 5.28 -17.41 14.72
CA ARG A 328 4.38 -17.64 13.57
C ARG A 328 3.28 -16.57 13.49
N ARG A 329 2.73 -16.12 14.63
CA ARG A 329 1.74 -15.02 14.69
C ARG A 329 2.33 -13.71 14.17
N ILE A 330 3.53 -13.34 14.61
CA ILE A 330 4.22 -12.12 14.16
C ILE A 330 4.46 -12.17 12.65
N ILE A 331 4.98 -13.30 12.14
CA ILE A 331 5.25 -13.49 10.71
C ILE A 331 3.95 -13.40 9.89
N THR A 332 2.88 -14.06 10.34
CA THR A 332 1.61 -14.14 9.59
C THR A 332 0.81 -12.83 9.64
N SER A 333 0.80 -12.14 10.79
CA SER A 333 0.10 -10.86 10.94
C SER A 333 0.75 -9.71 10.18
N LYS A 334 2.04 -9.83 9.83
CA LYS A 334 2.84 -8.79 9.20
C LYS A 334 2.92 -7.48 10.00
N GLU A 335 2.63 -7.51 11.30
CA GLU A 335 2.71 -6.33 12.19
C GLU A 335 4.11 -5.70 12.22
N TYR A 336 5.15 -6.48 11.91
CA TYR A 336 6.53 -6.02 11.84
C TYR A 336 6.81 -5.08 10.65
N LEU A 337 5.89 -4.97 9.68
CA LEU A 337 5.96 -4.01 8.59
C LEU A 337 5.46 -2.61 8.98
N GLU A 338 4.73 -2.49 10.09
CA GLU A 338 4.26 -1.19 10.57
C GLU A 338 5.43 -0.37 11.14
N PRO A 339 5.51 0.95 10.94
CA PRO A 339 6.53 1.78 11.58
C PRO A 339 6.31 1.84 13.10
N LEU A 340 7.40 1.99 13.87
CA LEU A 340 7.30 2.16 15.33
C LEU A 340 6.51 3.44 15.66
N ILE A 341 5.81 3.44 16.80
CA ILE A 341 5.02 4.62 17.24
C ILE A 341 5.92 5.85 17.34
N GLU A 342 7.12 5.72 17.91
CA GLU A 342 8.12 6.79 18.00
C GLU A 342 8.56 7.31 16.61
N GLU A 343 8.66 6.42 15.60
CA GLU A 343 8.97 6.82 14.22
C GLU A 343 7.78 7.56 13.57
N LYS A 344 6.54 7.14 13.86
CA LYS A 344 5.34 7.85 13.41
C LYS A 344 5.29 9.24 14.03
N GLU A 345 5.54 9.37 15.33
CA GLU A 345 5.57 10.66 16.04
C GLU A 345 6.68 11.57 15.52
N ARG A 346 7.90 11.05 15.32
CA ARG A 346 9.00 11.80 14.74
C ARG A 346 8.70 12.27 13.32
N ALA A 347 8.10 11.41 12.49
CA ALA A 347 7.71 11.79 11.13
C ALA A 347 6.62 12.87 11.12
N LYS A 348 5.67 12.82 12.07
CA LYS A 348 4.68 13.90 12.25
C LYS A 348 5.36 15.21 12.64
N ALA A 349 6.28 15.19 13.61
CA ALA A 349 7.01 16.38 14.04
C ALA A 349 7.83 17.01 12.91
N GLU A 350 8.47 16.21 12.05
CA GLU A 350 9.19 16.73 10.86
C GLU A 350 8.23 17.42 9.87
N ILE A 351 7.04 16.86 9.66
CA ILE A 351 6.01 17.47 8.81
C ILE A 351 5.52 18.79 9.44
N ASP A 352 5.25 18.80 10.74
CA ASP A 352 4.79 19.99 11.47
C ASP A 352 5.85 21.11 11.40
N GLU A 353 7.13 20.78 11.51
CA GLU A 353 8.24 21.73 11.34
C GLU A 353 8.28 22.33 9.94
N ILE A 354 8.10 21.51 8.88
CA ILE A 354 8.03 22.01 7.50
C ILE A 354 6.84 22.96 7.32
N ILE A 355 5.67 22.58 7.84
CA ILE A 355 4.45 23.39 7.71
C ILE A 355 4.59 24.71 8.45
N SER A 356 5.30 24.75 9.59
CA SER A 356 5.57 25.99 10.33
C SER A 356 6.38 27.03 9.54
N GLN A 357 7.06 26.62 8.46
CA GLN A 357 7.79 27.51 7.55
C GLN A 357 6.90 28.11 6.45
N ILE A 358 5.65 27.66 6.33
CA ILE A 358 4.70 28.11 5.32
C ILE A 358 3.75 29.14 5.92
N ASP A 359 3.82 30.38 5.41
CA ASP A 359 2.89 31.45 5.78
C ASP A 359 1.61 31.38 4.91
N LEU A 360 0.52 30.89 5.51
CA LEU A 360 -0.77 30.77 4.84
C LEU A 360 -1.39 32.14 4.49
N ASP A 361 -1.16 33.17 5.31
CA ASP A 361 -1.65 34.52 5.07
C ASP A 361 -0.90 35.17 3.91
N GLU A 362 0.42 34.98 3.82
CA GLU A 362 1.22 35.42 2.67
C GLU A 362 0.70 34.79 1.38
N ILE A 363 0.52 33.46 1.37
CA ILE A 363 -0.01 32.73 0.21
C ILE A 363 -1.36 33.29 -0.20
N ARG A 364 -2.28 33.43 0.76
CA ARG A 364 -3.63 33.92 0.51
C ARG A 364 -3.61 35.32 -0.11
N GLN A 365 -2.87 36.24 0.51
CA GLN A 365 -2.74 37.62 0.02
C GLN A 365 -2.08 37.69 -1.36
N ALA A 366 -1.08 36.85 -1.64
CA ALA A 366 -0.41 36.83 -2.93
C ALA A 366 -1.37 36.41 -4.06
N VAL A 367 -2.20 35.39 -3.82
CA VAL A 367 -3.21 34.91 -4.77
C VAL A 367 -4.34 35.91 -4.96
N GLU A 368 -4.83 36.55 -3.90
CA GLU A 368 -5.85 37.62 -4.01
C GLU A 368 -5.35 38.82 -4.82
N LYS A 369 -4.08 39.21 -4.61
CA LYS A 369 -3.46 40.31 -5.36
C LYS A 369 -3.33 40.02 -6.85
N LEU A 370 -3.32 38.75 -7.29
CA LEU A 370 -3.25 38.41 -8.72
C LEU A 370 -4.38 39.05 -9.52
N TYR A 371 -5.60 39.11 -8.96
CA TYR A 371 -6.76 39.68 -9.64
C TYR A 371 -6.50 41.07 -10.22
N LYS A 372 -5.74 41.91 -9.51
CA LYS A 372 -5.48 43.31 -9.88
C LYS A 372 -4.18 43.51 -10.66
N ARG A 373 -3.38 42.46 -10.89
CA ARG A 373 -2.09 42.63 -11.57
C ARG A 373 -2.26 42.79 -13.08
N SER A 374 -1.35 43.54 -13.69
CA SER A 374 -1.32 43.79 -15.12
C SER A 374 -1.01 42.56 -15.98
N ASN A 375 -0.41 41.51 -15.41
CA ASN A 375 -0.15 40.24 -16.08
C ASN A 375 -1.35 39.27 -16.09
N VAL A 376 -2.50 39.68 -15.52
CA VAL A 376 -3.72 38.86 -15.47
C VAL A 376 -4.81 39.50 -16.34
N GLN A 377 -5.25 38.76 -17.36
CA GLN A 377 -6.30 39.20 -18.27
C GLN A 377 -7.68 38.74 -17.78
N HIS A 378 -8.64 39.66 -17.80
CA HIS A 378 -10.05 39.42 -17.49
C HIS A 378 -10.88 39.45 -18.77
N LEU A 379 -10.92 38.31 -19.46
CA LEU A 379 -11.60 38.17 -20.74
C LEU A 379 -13.06 37.78 -20.54
N SER A 380 -13.94 38.19 -21.47
CA SER A 380 -15.33 37.74 -21.46
C SER A 380 -15.42 36.22 -21.72
N GLU A 381 -16.51 35.59 -21.26
CA GLU A 381 -16.73 34.15 -21.50
C GLU A 381 -16.68 33.81 -23.01
N GLN A 382 -17.30 34.64 -23.84
CA GLN A 382 -17.28 34.49 -25.29
C GLN A 382 -15.84 34.54 -25.82
N LYS A 383 -15.02 35.50 -25.36
CA LYS A 383 -13.64 35.62 -25.85
C LYS A 383 -12.77 34.43 -25.43
N ILE A 384 -12.93 33.96 -24.19
CA ILE A 384 -12.27 32.75 -23.68
C ILE A 384 -12.64 31.54 -24.55
N ARG A 385 -13.94 31.39 -24.87
CA ARG A 385 -14.45 30.32 -25.73
C ARG A 385 -13.83 30.39 -27.13
N GLU A 386 -13.91 31.53 -27.81
CA GLU A 386 -13.35 31.72 -29.15
C GLU A 386 -11.86 31.36 -29.21
N MET A 387 -11.10 31.79 -28.21
CA MET A 387 -9.67 31.49 -28.10
C MET A 387 -9.40 30.01 -27.80
N ALA A 388 -10.22 29.37 -26.96
CA ALA A 388 -10.08 27.95 -26.66
C ALA A 388 -10.40 27.08 -27.87
N GLU A 389 -11.51 27.33 -28.55
CA GLU A 389 -11.98 26.56 -29.71
C GLU A 389 -10.97 26.56 -30.86
N ALA A 390 -10.14 27.60 -30.99
CA ALA A 390 -9.04 27.65 -31.97
C ALA A 390 -7.99 26.53 -31.79
N TYR A 391 -7.90 25.93 -30.61
CA TYR A 391 -7.01 24.80 -30.30
C TYR A 391 -7.74 23.46 -30.19
N GLY A 392 -9.06 23.44 -30.30
CA GLY A 392 -9.88 22.23 -30.18
C GLY A 392 -10.09 21.54 -31.52
N THR A 393 -10.26 20.22 -31.49
CA THR A 393 -10.71 19.46 -32.65
C THR A 393 -12.22 19.52 -32.74
N LYS A 394 -12.74 20.21 -33.76
CA LYS A 394 -14.19 20.27 -34.02
C LYS A 394 -14.72 18.90 -34.46
N THR A 395 -15.83 18.47 -33.88
CA THR A 395 -16.50 17.20 -34.23
C THR A 395 -17.65 17.41 -35.21
N LYS A 396 -18.21 16.32 -35.74
CA LYS A 396 -19.42 16.33 -36.57
C LYS A 396 -20.66 16.87 -35.84
N PHE A 397 -20.62 16.93 -34.51
CA PHE A 397 -21.69 17.45 -33.67
C PHE A 397 -21.57 18.96 -33.43
N ASN A 398 -20.60 19.63 -34.07
CA ASN A 398 -20.26 21.04 -33.85
C ASN A 398 -19.83 21.40 -32.42
N ASN A 399 -19.43 20.40 -31.63
CA ASN A 399 -18.70 20.60 -30.38
C ASN A 399 -17.19 20.39 -30.57
N TYR A 400 -16.40 20.63 -29.52
CA TYR A 400 -14.94 20.57 -29.57
C TYR A 400 -14.38 19.54 -28.61
N ASN A 401 -13.37 18.81 -29.08
CA ASN A 401 -12.54 17.92 -28.29
C ASN A 401 -11.18 18.54 -28.02
N PHE A 402 -10.80 18.59 -26.75
CA PHE A 402 -9.47 18.99 -26.31
C PHE A 402 -8.63 17.79 -25.90
N VAL A 403 -7.30 17.90 -26.05
CA VAL A 403 -6.38 16.83 -25.66
C VAL A 403 -5.44 17.36 -24.59
N SER A 404 -5.36 16.66 -23.46
CA SER A 404 -4.41 16.96 -22.39
C SER A 404 -3.20 16.03 -22.48
N THR A 405 -2.01 16.48 -22.09
CA THR A 405 -0.84 15.60 -21.94
C THR A 405 -1.05 14.60 -20.81
N VAL A 406 -1.56 15.07 -19.68
CA VAL A 406 -1.89 14.20 -18.53
C VAL A 406 -3.35 13.75 -18.65
N LYS A 407 -3.61 12.44 -18.62
CA LYS A 407 -4.96 11.88 -18.91
C LYS A 407 -5.82 11.64 -17.67
N ASN A 408 -5.28 11.83 -16.47
CA ASN A 408 -5.93 11.47 -15.21
C ASN A 408 -5.45 12.36 -14.08
N ARG A 409 -6.12 12.25 -12.92
CA ARG A 409 -5.68 12.97 -11.72
C ARG A 409 -4.30 12.52 -11.26
N SER A 410 -3.55 13.46 -10.70
CA SER A 410 -2.24 13.28 -10.07
C SER A 410 -2.40 13.00 -8.56
N ALA A 411 -3.23 12.01 -8.22
CA ALA A 411 -3.58 11.70 -6.83
C ALA A 411 -2.35 11.36 -5.97
N GLY A 412 -1.42 10.55 -6.51
CA GLY A 412 -0.15 10.22 -5.84
C GLY A 412 0.86 11.38 -5.76
N LEU A 413 0.52 12.55 -6.32
CA LEU A 413 1.33 13.78 -6.30
C LEU A 413 0.55 14.94 -5.68
N THR A 414 -0.55 14.65 -4.99
CA THR A 414 -1.34 15.65 -4.26
C THR A 414 -0.92 15.64 -2.79
N ILE A 415 -0.67 16.81 -2.21
CA ILE A 415 -0.44 17.00 -0.78
C ILE A 415 -1.44 18.01 -0.23
N VAL A 416 -1.96 17.74 0.97
CA VAL A 416 -2.87 18.64 1.71
C VAL A 416 -2.12 19.20 2.90
N VAL A 417 -2.09 20.52 2.98
CA VAL A 417 -1.26 21.30 3.90
C VAL A 417 -2.15 22.28 4.68
N GLY A 418 -1.88 22.41 5.97
CA GLY A 418 -2.58 23.31 6.89
C GLY A 418 -2.39 22.85 8.33
N SER A 419 -3.35 23.14 9.19
CA SER A 419 -3.35 22.70 10.59
C SER A 419 -3.42 21.17 10.75
N PRO A 420 -3.21 20.64 11.97
CA PRO A 420 -3.40 19.22 12.29
C PRO A 420 -4.77 18.65 11.90
N GLU A 421 -5.80 19.49 11.72
CA GLU A 421 -7.13 19.06 11.30
C GLU A 421 -7.22 18.67 9.82
N VAL A 422 -6.35 19.25 8.98
CA VAL A 422 -6.40 19.07 7.51
C VAL A 422 -5.16 18.41 6.92
N VAL A 423 -4.02 18.51 7.61
CA VAL A 423 -2.74 17.98 7.12
C VAL A 423 -2.81 16.47 6.90
N GLN A 424 -2.24 16.04 5.78
CA GLN A 424 -2.10 14.63 5.46
C GLN A 424 -0.79 14.08 6.04
N TYR A 425 -0.84 13.39 7.18
CA TYR A 425 0.35 12.73 7.75
C TYR A 425 0.73 11.41 7.05
N GLU A 426 -0.27 10.65 6.59
CA GLU A 426 -0.05 9.39 5.88
C GLU A 426 0.20 9.65 4.40
N MET A 427 1.47 9.55 4.00
CA MET A 427 1.94 9.92 2.67
C MET A 427 2.75 8.81 2.01
N SER A 428 2.60 8.65 0.70
CA SER A 428 3.50 7.85 -0.13
C SER A 428 4.92 8.42 -0.13
N PRO A 429 5.96 7.65 -0.50
CA PRO A 429 7.33 8.17 -0.57
C PRO A 429 7.45 9.43 -1.43
N LYS A 430 6.72 9.49 -2.55
CA LYS A 430 6.74 10.67 -3.43
C LYS A 430 6.06 11.88 -2.78
N GLN A 431 4.94 11.69 -2.09
CA GLN A 431 4.29 12.79 -1.35
C GLN A 431 5.17 13.33 -0.20
N LYS A 432 5.92 12.46 0.49
CA LYS A 432 6.89 12.90 1.51
C LYS A 432 8.00 13.76 0.91
N GLU A 433 8.51 13.39 -0.27
CA GLU A 433 9.49 14.18 -1.02
C GLU A 433 8.92 15.55 -1.40
N LEU A 434 7.66 15.59 -1.88
CA LEU A 434 6.97 16.85 -2.21
C LEU A 434 6.78 17.73 -0.97
N MET A 435 6.34 17.15 0.15
CA MET A 435 6.20 17.86 1.43
C MET A 435 7.53 18.46 1.88
N LYS A 436 8.62 17.68 1.84
CA LYS A 436 9.96 18.15 2.20
C LYS A 436 10.43 19.35 1.35
N ASN A 437 10.11 19.35 0.07
CA ASN A 437 10.49 20.41 -0.86
C ASN A 437 9.49 21.59 -0.90
N LEU A 438 8.39 21.51 -0.16
CA LEU A 438 7.29 22.46 -0.22
C LEU A 438 7.71 23.92 0.01
N PRO A 439 8.54 24.28 1.01
CA PRO A 439 8.93 25.68 1.22
C PRO A 439 9.61 26.31 -0.01
N LYS A 440 10.50 25.55 -0.65
CA LYS A 440 11.16 25.98 -1.89
C LYS A 440 10.15 26.10 -3.03
N THR A 441 9.30 25.08 -3.23
CA THR A 441 8.25 25.12 -4.26
C THR A 441 7.36 26.35 -4.09
N MET A 442 6.94 26.67 -2.87
CA MET A 442 6.09 27.83 -2.62
C MET A 442 6.81 29.15 -2.92
N SER A 443 8.09 29.28 -2.55
CA SER A 443 8.90 30.44 -2.94
C SER A 443 8.95 30.61 -4.46
N ASP A 444 9.25 29.55 -5.20
CA ASP A 444 9.37 29.57 -6.66
C ASP A 444 8.02 29.91 -7.34
N VAL A 445 6.92 29.31 -6.86
CA VAL A 445 5.56 29.59 -7.37
C VAL A 445 5.15 31.03 -7.09
N LEU A 446 5.36 31.53 -5.87
CA LEU A 446 5.02 32.90 -5.49
C LEU A 446 5.86 33.93 -6.27
N GLN A 447 7.08 33.59 -6.70
CA GLN A 447 7.85 34.40 -7.63
C GLN A 447 7.28 34.32 -9.06
N TYR A 448 6.97 33.12 -9.55
CA TYR A 448 6.48 32.88 -10.91
C TYR A 448 5.18 33.63 -11.22
N ILE A 449 4.21 33.58 -10.31
CA ILE A 449 2.89 34.20 -10.50
C ILE A 449 2.97 35.73 -10.67
N LYS A 450 4.09 36.35 -10.27
CA LYS A 450 4.29 37.80 -10.38
C LYS A 450 4.49 38.28 -11.81
N SER A 451 5.00 37.42 -12.70
CA SER A 451 5.45 37.78 -14.05
C SER A 451 4.78 37.00 -15.16
N ALA A 452 4.37 35.74 -14.93
CA ALA A 452 3.79 34.90 -15.98
C ALA A 452 2.42 35.44 -16.44
N PRO A 453 2.05 35.27 -17.72
CA PRO A 453 0.76 35.73 -18.21
C PRO A 453 -0.36 34.79 -17.74
N PHE A 454 -1.41 35.33 -17.15
CA PHE A 454 -2.58 34.56 -16.73
C PHE A 454 -3.87 35.05 -17.40
N VAL A 455 -4.82 34.14 -17.53
CA VAL A 455 -6.24 34.47 -17.71
C VAL A 455 -6.96 34.13 -16.41
N CYS A 456 -7.81 35.05 -15.96
CA CYS A 456 -8.68 34.86 -14.80
C CYS A 456 -10.10 34.54 -15.27
N THR A 457 -10.74 33.58 -14.62
CA THR A 457 -12.20 33.43 -14.69
C THR A 457 -12.82 33.25 -13.31
N ASP A 458 -13.88 34.01 -13.06
CA ASP A 458 -14.66 33.98 -11.83
C ASP A 458 -16.00 33.30 -12.08
N ARG A 459 -16.34 32.33 -11.25
CA ARG A 459 -17.62 31.60 -11.29
C ARG A 459 -18.17 31.42 -9.89
N THR A 460 -19.42 30.99 -9.78
CA THR A 460 -19.97 30.51 -8.51
C THR A 460 -20.30 29.03 -8.58
N MET A 461 -20.07 28.33 -7.48
CA MET A 461 -20.45 26.94 -7.30
C MET A 461 -21.80 26.89 -6.59
N GLY A 462 -22.79 26.23 -7.20
CA GLY A 462 -24.14 26.14 -6.69
C GLY A 462 -25.02 27.36 -7.00
N ASP A 463 -26.31 27.16 -6.80
CA ASP A 463 -27.36 28.16 -7.02
C ASP A 463 -28.42 28.05 -5.92
N ASN A 464 -28.10 28.62 -4.74
CA ASN A 464 -28.95 28.60 -3.57
C ASN A 464 -28.55 29.71 -2.56
N PRO A 465 -29.42 30.09 -1.60
CA PRO A 465 -29.11 31.15 -0.63
C PRO A 465 -28.21 30.71 0.54
N TYR A 466 -27.87 29.43 0.66
CA TYR A 466 -27.19 28.86 1.84
C TYR A 466 -25.69 28.70 1.65
N PHE A 467 -25.26 28.11 0.53
CA PHE A 467 -23.89 27.78 0.22
C PHE A 467 -23.66 27.87 -1.29
N THR A 468 -23.12 29.01 -1.69
CA THR A 468 -22.71 29.35 -3.05
C THR A 468 -21.27 29.91 -3.01
N PRO A 469 -20.22 29.07 -2.95
CA PRO A 469 -18.84 29.52 -3.01
C PRO A 469 -18.53 30.32 -4.27
N ARG A 470 -17.68 31.35 -4.14
CA ARG A 470 -17.05 32.03 -5.29
C ARG A 470 -15.78 31.27 -5.68
N CYS A 471 -15.64 30.93 -6.95
CA CYS A 471 -14.53 30.15 -7.48
C CYS A 471 -13.76 30.98 -8.51
N THR A 472 -12.51 31.30 -8.20
CA THR A 472 -11.61 32.02 -9.10
C THR A 472 -10.52 31.09 -9.60
N LEU A 473 -10.44 30.91 -10.92
CA LEU A 473 -9.35 30.20 -11.57
C LEU A 473 -8.42 31.22 -12.22
N TYR A 474 -7.15 31.19 -11.82
CA TYR A 474 -6.04 31.78 -12.57
C TYR A 474 -5.36 30.67 -13.35
N VAL A 475 -5.42 30.71 -14.68
CA VAL A 475 -4.69 29.76 -15.54
C VAL A 475 -3.55 30.48 -16.25
N SER A 476 -2.34 29.95 -16.12
CA SER A 476 -1.20 30.46 -16.87
C SER A 476 -1.41 30.17 -18.36
N VAL A 477 -1.25 31.19 -19.19
CA VAL A 477 -1.39 31.12 -20.65
C VAL A 477 -0.05 31.31 -21.34
N HIS A 478 1.06 31.03 -20.65
CA HIS A 478 2.38 30.93 -21.30
C HIS A 478 2.34 29.90 -22.44
N ARG A 479 1.54 28.84 -22.24
CA ARG A 479 1.01 27.95 -23.27
C ARG A 479 -0.40 28.42 -23.66
N GLY A 480 -0.54 29.04 -24.83
CA GLY A 480 -1.79 29.70 -25.25
C GLY A 480 -3.01 28.76 -25.29
N GLU A 481 -2.79 27.47 -25.57
CA GLU A 481 -3.82 26.44 -25.60
C GLU A 481 -4.39 26.09 -24.22
N MET A 482 -3.77 26.56 -23.11
CA MET A 482 -4.28 26.37 -21.74
C MET A 482 -5.52 27.18 -21.43
N ILE A 483 -5.86 28.19 -22.24
CA ILE A 483 -7.11 28.95 -22.07
C ILE A 483 -8.36 28.07 -22.11
N ARG A 484 -8.28 26.88 -22.72
CA ARG A 484 -9.33 25.86 -22.68
C ARG A 484 -9.72 25.44 -21.26
N LEU A 485 -8.81 25.46 -20.29
CA LEU A 485 -9.12 25.12 -18.90
C LEU A 485 -10.08 26.16 -18.28
N ALA A 486 -9.88 27.44 -18.58
CA ALA A 486 -10.83 28.50 -18.19
C ALA A 486 -12.17 28.33 -18.91
N HIS A 487 -12.16 27.99 -20.21
CA HIS A 487 -13.40 27.70 -20.93
C HIS A 487 -14.18 26.54 -20.31
N MET A 488 -13.50 25.45 -19.95
CA MET A 488 -14.10 24.28 -19.32
C MET A 488 -14.68 24.60 -17.94
N VAL A 489 -13.99 25.39 -17.11
CA VAL A 489 -14.55 25.89 -15.84
C VAL A 489 -15.81 26.72 -16.08
N ASN A 490 -15.81 27.59 -17.10
CA ASN A 490 -16.97 28.41 -17.44
C ASN A 490 -18.19 27.58 -17.84
N GLN A 491 -17.98 26.44 -18.50
CA GLN A 491 -19.06 25.53 -18.88
C GLN A 491 -19.52 24.60 -17.74
N THR A 492 -18.72 24.43 -16.69
CA THR A 492 -19.09 23.58 -15.54
C THR A 492 -19.76 24.36 -14.42
N LEU A 493 -19.30 25.57 -14.10
CA LEU A 493 -19.78 26.39 -12.98
C LEU A 493 -20.68 27.54 -13.44
N PHE A 494 -21.44 28.11 -12.50
CA PHE A 494 -22.40 29.18 -12.78
C PHE A 494 -21.71 30.52 -12.99
N GLU A 495 -22.36 31.40 -13.74
CA GLU A 495 -21.95 32.80 -13.85
C GLU A 495 -21.80 33.42 -12.46
N PRO A 496 -20.79 34.30 -12.27
CA PRO A 496 -20.48 34.84 -10.95
C PRO A 496 -21.65 35.68 -10.42
N LYS A 497 -22.08 35.39 -9.19
CA LYS A 497 -23.08 36.20 -8.48
C LYS A 497 -22.40 37.28 -7.64
N GLU A 498 -22.96 38.49 -7.65
CA GLU A 498 -22.49 39.57 -6.78
C GLU A 498 -22.77 39.26 -5.30
N ASN A 499 -23.97 38.79 -4.98
CA ASN A 499 -24.38 38.37 -3.64
C ASN A 499 -24.27 36.85 -3.51
N TYR A 500 -23.06 36.37 -3.20
CA TYR A 500 -22.80 34.94 -2.93
C TYR A 500 -22.69 34.69 -1.43
N ASN A 501 -23.09 33.49 -0.98
CA ASN A 501 -23.02 33.09 0.42
C ASN A 501 -22.09 31.88 0.54
N GLY A 502 -20.82 32.07 0.87
CA GLY A 502 -19.85 30.98 0.93
C GLY A 502 -18.40 31.48 0.91
N PRO A 503 -17.43 30.56 0.99
CA PRO A 503 -16.02 30.91 0.90
C PRO A 503 -15.65 31.41 -0.50
N HIS A 504 -14.55 32.17 -0.58
CA HIS A 504 -13.89 32.46 -1.84
C HIS A 504 -12.73 31.49 -2.05
N LEU A 505 -12.88 30.63 -3.05
CA LEU A 505 -11.97 29.56 -3.42
C LEU A 505 -11.12 29.96 -4.63
N TYR A 506 -9.84 29.60 -4.60
CA TYR A 506 -8.88 29.92 -5.65
C TYR A 506 -8.16 28.69 -6.15
N ILE A 507 -7.99 28.63 -7.47
CA ILE A 507 -7.04 27.72 -8.11
C ILE A 507 -6.05 28.55 -8.91
N VAL A 508 -4.76 28.34 -8.65
CA VAL A 508 -3.67 28.82 -9.51
C VAL A 508 -3.14 27.63 -10.29
N TYR A 509 -3.36 27.66 -11.61
CA TYR A 509 -3.13 26.53 -12.50
C TYR A 509 -1.98 26.86 -13.45
N ILE A 510 -0.87 26.13 -13.34
CA ILE A 510 0.39 26.35 -14.09
C ILE A 510 0.77 25.05 -14.82
N PRO A 511 0.19 24.77 -15.99
CA PRO A 511 0.39 23.52 -16.72
C PRO A 511 1.81 23.29 -17.25
N GLU A 512 2.55 24.36 -17.48
CA GLU A 512 3.92 24.39 -18.00
C GLU A 512 5.00 24.13 -16.94
N TRP A 513 4.62 23.92 -15.67
CA TRP A 513 5.57 23.50 -14.64
C TRP A 513 6.25 22.18 -15.03
N GLN A 514 7.49 21.99 -14.61
CA GLN A 514 8.28 20.82 -14.98
C GLN A 514 7.57 19.50 -14.62
N GLU A 515 7.38 18.60 -15.59
CA GLU A 515 6.60 17.38 -15.38
C GLU A 515 7.18 16.48 -14.28
N LYS A 516 8.51 16.42 -14.17
CA LYS A 516 9.21 15.68 -13.10
C LYS A 516 8.89 16.21 -11.69
N ASP A 517 8.49 17.48 -11.60
CA ASP A 517 8.17 18.21 -10.38
C ASP A 517 6.64 18.46 -10.25
N ARG A 518 5.82 17.75 -11.06
CA ARG A 518 4.36 17.83 -11.04
C ARG A 518 3.83 17.56 -9.63
N GLN A 519 2.95 18.44 -9.17
CA GLN A 519 2.35 18.33 -7.85
C GLN A 519 1.08 19.18 -7.74
N ILE A 520 0.17 18.73 -6.88
CA ILE A 520 -1.04 19.46 -6.51
C ILE A 520 -0.92 19.82 -5.03
N VAL A 521 -0.82 21.11 -4.72
CA VAL A 521 -0.68 21.58 -3.34
C VAL A 521 -1.99 22.22 -2.92
N VAL A 522 -2.60 21.68 -1.87
CA VAL A 522 -3.93 22.09 -1.39
C VAL A 522 -3.79 22.73 -0.02
N PHE A 523 -4.34 23.93 0.14
CA PHE A 523 -4.46 24.65 1.41
C PHE A 523 -5.95 24.88 1.73
N PRO A 524 -6.65 23.88 2.32
CA PRO A 524 -8.10 23.92 2.47
C PRO A 524 -8.59 25.10 3.31
N GLU A 525 -7.90 25.42 4.40
CA GLU A 525 -8.29 26.45 5.38
C GLU A 525 -8.32 27.86 4.79
N ILE A 526 -7.42 28.15 3.85
CA ILE A 526 -7.39 29.42 3.12
C ILE A 526 -8.05 29.34 1.74
N GLY A 527 -8.64 28.19 1.38
CA GLY A 527 -9.33 27.99 0.10
C GLY A 527 -8.44 28.19 -1.12
N VAL A 528 -7.18 27.75 -1.09
CA VAL A 528 -6.23 27.87 -2.22
C VAL A 528 -5.75 26.49 -2.66
N THR A 529 -5.71 26.25 -3.97
CA THR A 529 -5.02 25.09 -4.57
C THR A 529 -4.07 25.56 -5.67
N PHE A 530 -2.83 25.05 -5.65
CA PHE A 530 -1.88 25.18 -6.75
C PHE A 530 -1.84 23.89 -7.55
N VAL A 531 -2.02 24.00 -8.86
CA VAL A 531 -1.97 22.87 -9.80
C VAL A 531 -0.76 23.06 -10.71
N LEU A 532 0.28 22.25 -10.53
CA LEU A 532 1.57 22.44 -11.19
C LEU A 532 1.89 21.24 -12.09
N GLY A 533 2.13 21.48 -13.38
CA GLY A 533 2.75 20.50 -14.30
C GLY A 533 1.80 19.44 -14.84
N THR A 534 0.51 19.72 -14.83
CA THR A 534 -0.55 18.92 -15.47
C THR A 534 -1.45 19.86 -16.23
N ASP A 535 -2.12 19.39 -17.26
CA ASP A 535 -3.08 20.15 -18.06
C ASP A 535 -4.44 19.44 -18.16
N TYR A 536 -4.69 18.51 -17.24
CA TYR A 536 -5.93 17.75 -17.11
C TYR A 536 -7.02 18.56 -16.40
N TYR A 537 -8.15 18.81 -17.07
CA TYR A 537 -9.23 19.63 -16.52
C TYR A 537 -9.77 19.11 -15.18
N GLY A 538 -9.76 17.80 -14.97
CA GLY A 538 -10.26 17.18 -13.75
C GLY A 538 -9.62 17.70 -12.45
N GLU A 539 -8.41 18.26 -12.50
CA GLU A 539 -7.79 18.89 -11.33
C GLU A 539 -8.46 20.21 -10.94
N ALA A 540 -8.91 21.02 -11.91
CA ALA A 540 -9.64 22.25 -11.61
C ALA A 540 -11.00 21.93 -10.98
N LYS A 541 -11.76 21.02 -11.60
CA LYS A 541 -13.06 20.55 -11.09
C LYS A 541 -12.93 20.03 -9.66
N LYS A 542 -12.07 19.04 -9.46
CA LYS A 542 -11.93 18.37 -8.16
C LYS A 542 -11.22 19.22 -7.12
N GLY A 543 -10.36 20.16 -7.52
CA GLY A 543 -9.75 21.15 -6.63
C GLY A 543 -10.80 22.04 -5.97
N PHE A 544 -11.71 22.64 -6.75
CA PHE A 544 -12.79 23.46 -6.20
C PHE A 544 -13.74 22.63 -5.33
N LEU A 545 -14.16 21.44 -5.80
CA LEU A 545 -15.05 20.57 -5.04
C LEU A 545 -14.45 20.17 -3.69
N ARG A 546 -13.18 19.75 -3.65
CA ARG A 546 -12.48 19.40 -2.40
C ARG A 546 -12.53 20.53 -1.37
N MET A 547 -12.24 21.76 -1.79
CA MET A 547 -12.28 22.90 -0.88
C MET A 547 -13.72 23.24 -0.47
N ALA A 548 -14.68 23.19 -1.39
CA ALA A 548 -16.09 23.40 -1.09
C ALA A 548 -16.62 22.38 -0.07
N MET A 549 -16.19 21.12 -0.15
CA MET A 549 -16.51 20.08 0.83
C MET A 549 -16.05 20.42 2.23
N TRP A 550 -14.78 20.86 2.35
CA TRP A 550 -14.22 21.30 3.61
C TRP A 550 -15.05 22.42 4.24
N PHE A 551 -15.34 23.49 3.50
CA PHE A 551 -16.13 24.60 4.04
C PHE A 551 -17.60 24.24 4.30
N ALA A 552 -18.20 23.37 3.50
CA ALA A 552 -19.56 22.89 3.75
C ALA A 552 -19.64 22.17 5.11
N LYS A 553 -18.62 21.35 5.43
CA LYS A 553 -18.48 20.69 6.74
C LYS A 553 -18.42 21.69 7.88
N GLN A 554 -17.63 22.75 7.74
CA GLN A 554 -17.53 23.81 8.75
C GLN A 554 -18.85 24.56 8.98
N GLN A 555 -19.78 24.50 8.02
CA GLN A 555 -21.13 25.05 8.15
C GLN A 555 -22.17 24.01 8.61
N GLY A 556 -21.72 22.85 9.12
CA GLY A 556 -22.59 21.78 9.62
C GLY A 556 -23.27 20.94 8.54
N MET A 557 -22.91 21.13 7.26
CA MET A 557 -23.36 20.27 6.16
C MET A 557 -22.39 19.09 5.98
N LEU A 558 -22.71 18.19 5.06
CA LEU A 558 -21.85 17.08 4.69
C LEU A 558 -21.67 17.05 3.19
N GLY A 559 -20.45 17.29 2.71
CA GLY A 559 -20.15 17.15 1.29
C GLY A 559 -20.15 15.67 0.89
N LEU A 560 -20.86 15.31 -0.17
CA LEU A 560 -20.99 13.94 -0.65
C LEU A 560 -20.59 13.85 -2.12
N HIS A 561 -19.75 12.89 -2.44
CA HIS A 561 -19.45 12.52 -3.83
C HIS A 561 -20.54 11.60 -4.40
N ALA A 562 -21.76 12.13 -4.51
CA ALA A 562 -22.95 11.41 -4.90
C ALA A 562 -23.67 12.11 -6.05
N GLY A 563 -24.30 11.30 -6.91
CA GLY A 563 -25.33 11.78 -7.81
C GLY A 563 -26.63 12.05 -7.06
N ALA A 564 -27.43 12.97 -7.57
CA ALA A 564 -28.67 13.40 -6.97
C ALA A 564 -29.77 13.50 -8.03
N LYS A 565 -30.96 13.00 -7.68
CA LYS A 565 -32.16 13.12 -8.50
C LYS A 565 -33.41 13.11 -7.65
N ILE A 566 -34.51 13.56 -8.22
CA ILE A 566 -35.85 13.41 -7.65
C ILE A 566 -36.55 12.28 -8.40
N ILE A 567 -37.20 11.38 -7.68
CA ILE A 567 -38.01 10.31 -8.26
C ILE A 567 -39.46 10.48 -7.81
N ARG A 568 -40.38 10.56 -8.78
CA ARG A 568 -41.82 10.51 -8.56
C ARG A 568 -42.31 9.13 -8.98
N ALA A 569 -42.83 8.36 -8.04
CA ALA A 569 -43.27 6.99 -8.29
C ALA A 569 -44.60 6.72 -7.62
N ARG A 570 -45.41 5.85 -8.25
CA ARG A 570 -46.68 5.41 -7.67
C ARG A 570 -46.39 4.35 -6.63
N ASP A 571 -46.66 4.67 -5.37
CA ASP A 571 -46.51 3.74 -4.27
C ASP A 571 -47.55 2.61 -4.43
N ALA A 572 -47.09 1.38 -4.62
CA ALA A 572 -47.94 0.24 -4.91
C ALA A 572 -48.87 -0.15 -3.76
N LYS A 573 -48.56 0.28 -2.53
CA LYS A 573 -49.37 -0.01 -1.33
C LYS A 573 -50.51 0.99 -1.16
N THR A 574 -50.32 2.23 -1.58
CA THR A 574 -51.27 3.33 -1.37
C THR A 574 -51.91 3.87 -2.65
N GLY A 575 -51.35 3.55 -3.82
CA GLY A 575 -51.77 4.05 -5.13
C GLY A 575 -51.41 5.52 -5.39
N LYS A 576 -50.83 6.25 -4.43
CA LYS A 576 -50.49 7.67 -4.53
C LYS A 576 -49.12 7.86 -5.18
N ILE A 577 -48.96 8.96 -5.93
CA ILE A 577 -47.64 9.42 -6.36
C ILE A 577 -46.90 9.97 -5.14
N LYS A 578 -45.72 9.43 -4.88
CA LYS A 578 -44.78 9.92 -3.86
C LYS A 578 -43.53 10.47 -4.53
N THR A 579 -42.97 11.51 -3.92
CA THR A 579 -41.77 12.19 -4.38
C THR A 579 -40.62 11.90 -3.42
N TYR A 580 -39.54 11.34 -3.94
CA TYR A 580 -38.35 11.00 -3.18
C TYR A 580 -37.14 11.76 -3.68
N ASN A 581 -36.45 12.40 -2.75
CA ASN A 581 -35.05 12.77 -2.96
C ASN A 581 -34.24 11.49 -3.07
N THR A 582 -33.32 11.39 -4.01
CA THR A 582 -32.47 10.21 -4.19
C THR A 582 -31.01 10.62 -4.28
N LEU A 583 -30.18 10.03 -3.41
CA LEU A 583 -28.72 10.16 -3.43
C LEU A 583 -28.11 8.83 -3.88
N ILE A 584 -27.19 8.89 -4.83
CA ILE A 584 -26.56 7.72 -5.44
C ILE A 584 -25.04 7.81 -5.24
N PHE A 585 -24.52 6.95 -4.37
CA PHE A 585 -23.09 6.83 -4.08
C PHE A 585 -22.46 5.77 -4.99
N GLY A 586 -21.20 5.96 -5.34
CA GLY A 586 -20.46 5.00 -6.16
C GLY A 586 -19.12 5.55 -6.62
N LEU A 587 -18.11 4.67 -6.67
CA LEU A 587 -16.84 5.01 -7.28
C LEU A 587 -16.99 5.31 -8.78
N THR A 588 -15.94 5.88 -9.37
CA THR A 588 -15.93 6.13 -10.81
C THR A 588 -16.12 4.81 -11.57
N ALA A 589 -16.95 4.83 -12.63
CA ALA A 589 -17.25 3.67 -13.47
C ALA A 589 -17.96 2.48 -12.77
N THR A 590 -18.73 2.74 -11.70
CA THR A 590 -19.60 1.71 -11.07
C THR A 590 -21.08 1.84 -11.42
N GLY A 591 -21.48 2.90 -12.12
CA GLY A 591 -22.88 3.15 -12.51
C GLY A 591 -23.55 4.36 -11.86
N LYS A 592 -22.83 5.15 -11.03
CA LYS A 592 -23.34 6.37 -10.37
C LYS A 592 -24.01 7.34 -11.35
N THR A 593 -23.24 7.83 -12.32
CA THR A 593 -23.74 8.77 -13.34
C THR A 593 -24.82 8.15 -14.21
N THR A 594 -24.65 6.88 -14.60
CA THR A 594 -25.63 6.12 -15.38
C THR A 594 -27.00 6.16 -14.71
N HIS A 595 -27.10 5.76 -13.45
CA HIS A 595 -28.39 5.73 -12.74
C HIS A 595 -28.88 7.13 -12.31
N SER A 596 -27.97 8.08 -12.08
CA SER A 596 -28.35 9.48 -11.84
C SER A 596 -29.08 10.07 -13.04
N CYS A 597 -28.64 9.74 -14.26
CA CYS A 597 -29.20 10.22 -15.53
C CYS A 597 -30.09 9.17 -16.25
N HIS A 598 -30.68 8.20 -15.54
CA HIS A 598 -31.56 7.18 -16.11
C HIS A 598 -33.04 7.49 -15.81
N THR A 599 -33.97 7.16 -16.69
CA THR A 599 -35.43 7.33 -16.45
C THR A 599 -35.99 6.29 -15.46
N HIS A 600 -35.30 5.16 -15.36
CA HIS A 600 -35.71 3.94 -14.65
C HIS A 600 -37.01 3.34 -15.18
N ASP A 601 -37.36 3.68 -16.43
CA ASP A 601 -38.59 3.25 -17.11
C ASP A 601 -39.84 3.50 -16.25
N LEU A 602 -39.85 4.61 -15.51
CA LEU A 602 -41.03 5.10 -14.80
C LEU A 602 -42.03 5.66 -15.81
N ASN A 603 -43.33 5.42 -15.57
CA ASN A 603 -44.37 5.78 -16.53
C ASN A 603 -44.80 7.24 -16.38
N GLU A 604 -44.32 8.09 -17.29
CA GLU A 604 -44.68 9.52 -17.31
C GLU A 604 -46.19 9.75 -17.54
N GLU A 605 -46.86 8.88 -18.30
CA GLU A 605 -48.30 8.98 -18.57
C GLU A 605 -49.13 8.76 -17.29
N ASP A 606 -48.60 7.97 -16.36
CA ASP A 606 -49.22 7.70 -15.06
C ASP A 606 -48.81 8.72 -13.99
N GLY A 607 -48.13 9.82 -14.35
CA GLY A 607 -47.65 10.85 -13.42
C GLY A 607 -46.40 10.47 -12.62
N GLU A 608 -45.75 9.36 -12.95
CA GLU A 608 -44.41 9.04 -12.45
C GLU A 608 -43.33 9.81 -13.25
N GLY A 609 -42.09 9.75 -12.80
CA GLY A 609 -40.98 10.33 -13.55
C GLY A 609 -39.77 10.62 -12.69
N ILE A 610 -38.79 11.28 -13.30
CA ILE A 610 -37.55 11.68 -12.62
C ILE A 610 -37.19 13.12 -12.94
N GLU A 611 -36.36 13.71 -12.09
CA GLU A 611 -35.66 14.95 -12.38
C GLU A 611 -34.18 14.80 -12.00
N ILE A 612 -33.30 15.07 -12.94
CA ILE A 612 -31.84 15.02 -12.79
C ILE A 612 -31.37 16.31 -12.13
N VAL A 613 -30.67 16.19 -11.00
CA VAL A 613 -30.28 17.33 -10.16
C VAL A 613 -28.77 17.54 -10.22
N GLN A 614 -27.97 16.53 -9.86
CA GLN A 614 -26.50 16.52 -9.96
C GLN A 614 -25.99 15.11 -10.29
N ASP A 615 -24.79 14.98 -10.87
CA ASP A 615 -24.19 13.66 -11.13
C ASP A 615 -23.03 13.29 -10.19
N ASP A 616 -22.40 14.29 -9.56
CA ASP A 616 -21.09 14.09 -8.96
C ASP A 616 -20.95 14.56 -7.51
N PHE A 617 -21.43 15.76 -7.17
CA PHE A 617 -21.27 16.33 -5.83
C PHE A 617 -22.49 17.12 -5.33
N VAL A 618 -22.83 16.91 -4.06
CA VAL A 618 -23.84 17.68 -3.31
C VAL A 618 -23.40 17.92 -1.86
N ALA A 619 -23.89 18.99 -1.25
CA ALA A 619 -23.78 19.22 0.20
C ALA A 619 -25.10 18.86 0.90
N LEU A 620 -25.12 17.74 1.62
CA LEU A 620 -26.27 17.27 2.38
C LEU A 620 -26.46 18.10 3.66
N ARG A 621 -27.68 18.57 3.88
CA ARG A 621 -28.08 19.35 5.05
C ARG A 621 -28.82 18.49 6.07
N PRO A 622 -28.85 18.88 7.36
CA PRO A 622 -29.60 18.17 8.39
C PRO A 622 -31.11 18.04 8.18
N ASP A 623 -31.71 18.87 7.30
CA ASP A 623 -33.14 18.79 6.92
C ASP A 623 -33.40 17.82 5.74
N GLY A 624 -32.35 17.14 5.28
CA GLY A 624 -32.37 16.17 4.18
C GLY A 624 -32.48 16.79 2.78
N SER A 625 -32.40 18.13 2.67
CA SER A 625 -32.08 18.79 1.41
C SER A 625 -30.60 18.58 1.06
N ALA A 626 -30.28 18.66 -0.23
CA ALA A 626 -28.90 18.57 -0.69
C ALA A 626 -28.62 19.67 -1.71
N LEU A 627 -27.60 20.48 -1.47
CA LEU A 627 -27.25 21.61 -2.32
C LEU A 627 -26.34 21.14 -3.46
N GLY A 628 -26.76 21.34 -4.71
CA GLY A 628 -25.94 21.02 -5.87
C GLY A 628 -24.94 22.12 -6.20
N THR A 629 -23.97 21.79 -7.04
CA THR A 629 -22.76 22.60 -7.19
C THR A 629 -22.44 23.00 -8.62
N GLU A 630 -22.82 22.19 -9.60
CA GLU A 630 -22.38 22.37 -10.99
C GLU A 630 -23.59 22.55 -11.92
N ARG A 631 -23.40 23.32 -13.01
CA ARG A 631 -24.37 23.42 -14.12
C ARG A 631 -24.01 22.51 -15.29
N GLY A 632 -22.74 22.14 -15.43
CA GLY A 632 -22.26 21.19 -16.42
C GLY A 632 -21.71 19.93 -15.77
N PHE A 633 -22.10 18.76 -16.27
CA PHE A 633 -21.67 17.47 -15.75
C PHE A 633 -20.43 16.98 -16.51
N TYR A 634 -19.31 16.87 -15.79
CA TYR A 634 -18.04 16.36 -16.31
C TYR A 634 -17.92 14.85 -16.06
N LEU A 635 -18.18 14.04 -17.07
CA LEU A 635 -18.31 12.59 -16.93
C LEU A 635 -17.57 11.81 -18.00
N LYS A 636 -17.46 10.50 -17.75
CA LYS A 636 -16.73 9.56 -18.59
C LYS A 636 -17.53 9.23 -19.84
N THR A 637 -16.89 9.25 -21.01
CA THR A 637 -17.55 9.02 -22.30
C THR A 637 -17.24 7.67 -22.93
N GLU A 638 -16.40 6.87 -22.28
CA GLU A 638 -16.07 5.51 -22.72
C GLU A 638 -17.33 4.63 -22.76
N ASP A 639 -17.47 3.85 -23.84
CA ASP A 639 -18.57 2.91 -24.08
C ASP A 639 -19.98 3.53 -24.07
N LEU A 640 -20.11 4.84 -24.28
CA LEU A 640 -21.42 5.47 -24.36
C LEU A 640 -22.23 4.90 -25.53
N ASN A 641 -23.37 4.31 -25.19
CA ASN A 641 -24.26 3.68 -26.15
C ASN A 641 -25.60 4.44 -26.21
N PRO A 642 -26.07 4.84 -27.41
CA PRO A 642 -27.31 5.61 -27.57
C PRO A 642 -28.58 4.85 -27.17
N GLU A 643 -28.57 3.52 -27.19
CA GLU A 643 -29.72 2.70 -26.80
C GLU A 643 -29.76 2.44 -25.29
N ILE A 644 -28.60 2.27 -24.66
CA ILE A 644 -28.49 1.95 -23.23
C ILE A 644 -28.48 3.22 -22.38
N GLN A 645 -27.86 4.30 -22.86
CA GLN A 645 -27.68 5.56 -22.16
C GLN A 645 -28.16 6.76 -23.00
N PRO A 646 -29.41 6.75 -23.50
CA PRO A 646 -29.89 7.73 -24.48
C PRO A 646 -29.79 9.18 -23.99
N LEU A 647 -30.08 9.44 -22.71
CA LEU A 647 -30.04 10.79 -22.15
C LEU A 647 -28.62 11.37 -22.12
N ILE A 648 -27.65 10.57 -21.70
CA ILE A 648 -26.23 10.96 -21.66
C ILE A 648 -25.70 11.11 -23.10
N TYR A 649 -26.00 10.17 -23.99
CA TYR A 649 -25.57 10.24 -25.39
C TYR A 649 -26.11 11.48 -26.09
N ASN A 650 -27.41 11.79 -25.92
CA ASN A 650 -28.01 12.99 -26.50
C ASN A 650 -27.37 14.28 -25.98
N ALA A 651 -27.07 14.36 -24.68
CA ALA A 651 -26.46 15.55 -24.09
C ALA A 651 -24.99 15.74 -24.51
N VAL A 652 -24.20 14.66 -24.61
CA VAL A 652 -22.77 14.75 -24.99
C VAL A 652 -22.55 15.03 -26.48
N THR A 653 -23.58 14.79 -27.30
CA THR A 653 -23.57 15.04 -28.75
C THR A 653 -24.22 16.37 -29.12
N LYS A 654 -24.49 17.26 -28.16
CA LYS A 654 -24.92 18.64 -28.44
C LYS A 654 -23.72 19.56 -28.77
N PRO A 655 -23.93 20.63 -29.54
CA PRO A 655 -22.91 21.66 -29.80
C PRO A 655 -22.42 22.39 -28.53
N SER A 656 -23.20 22.36 -27.45
CA SER A 656 -22.90 22.93 -26.12
C SER A 656 -21.93 22.07 -25.30
N ALA A 657 -21.72 20.80 -25.68
CA ALA A 657 -20.83 19.91 -24.95
C ALA A 657 -19.35 20.25 -25.22
N ILE A 658 -18.47 19.84 -24.31
CA ILE A 658 -17.02 19.84 -24.52
C ILE A 658 -16.51 18.42 -24.30
N LEU A 659 -15.65 17.92 -25.18
CA LEU A 659 -14.97 16.64 -25.01
C LEU A 659 -13.52 16.87 -24.55
N GLU A 660 -12.99 15.95 -23.77
CA GLU A 660 -11.57 15.90 -23.40
C GLU A 660 -11.05 14.47 -23.61
N ASN A 661 -9.95 14.33 -24.35
CA ASN A 661 -9.26 13.08 -24.62
C ASN A 661 -10.09 11.99 -25.31
N VAL A 662 -11.16 12.37 -26.02
CA VAL A 662 -11.95 11.43 -26.82
C VAL A 662 -11.31 11.27 -28.20
N MET A 663 -11.33 10.05 -28.75
CA MET A 663 -10.84 9.81 -30.11
C MET A 663 -11.80 10.44 -31.12
N VAL A 664 -11.28 11.36 -31.93
CA VAL A 664 -12.00 12.00 -33.04
C VAL A 664 -11.24 11.72 -34.33
N ASP A 665 -11.91 11.13 -35.32
CA ASP A 665 -11.28 10.82 -36.60
C ASP A 665 -11.13 12.07 -37.51
N TYR A 666 -10.43 11.90 -38.63
CA TYR A 666 -10.19 13.00 -39.59
C TYR A 666 -11.47 13.53 -40.27
N LYS A 667 -12.60 12.83 -40.15
CA LYS A 667 -13.92 13.26 -40.63
C LYS A 667 -14.75 13.91 -39.52
N GLY A 668 -14.21 14.03 -38.31
CA GLY A 668 -14.90 14.58 -37.14
C GLY A 668 -15.84 13.58 -36.43
N ASN A 669 -15.81 12.29 -36.75
CA ASN A 669 -16.58 11.31 -35.99
C ASN A 669 -15.96 11.09 -34.62
N VAL A 670 -16.81 11.07 -33.60
CA VAL A 670 -16.44 10.77 -32.22
C VAL A 670 -16.58 9.26 -32.01
N LEU A 671 -15.50 8.61 -31.54
CA LEU A 671 -15.45 7.17 -31.28
C LEU A 671 -15.42 6.95 -29.75
N PHE A 672 -16.59 6.75 -29.15
CA PHE A 672 -16.75 6.62 -27.69
C PHE A 672 -16.25 5.27 -27.15
N GLU A 673 -16.25 4.25 -28.00
CA GLU A 673 -15.76 2.90 -27.75
C GLU A 673 -14.22 2.78 -27.86
N SER A 674 -13.54 3.83 -28.33
CA SER A 674 -12.10 3.79 -28.56
C SER A 674 -11.31 4.17 -27.31
N ASP A 675 -10.45 3.28 -26.84
CA ASP A 675 -9.51 3.49 -25.74
C ASP A 675 -8.08 3.82 -26.21
N ILE A 676 -7.87 3.99 -27.53
CA ILE A 676 -6.56 4.17 -28.17
C ILE A 676 -5.76 5.32 -27.53
N LEU A 677 -6.42 6.44 -27.22
CA LEU A 677 -5.77 7.57 -26.54
C LEU A 677 -5.74 7.39 -25.02
N THR A 678 -6.86 6.95 -24.46
CA THR A 678 -7.03 6.68 -23.03
C THR A 678 -8.41 6.06 -22.78
N GLY A 679 -8.49 5.12 -21.83
CA GLY A 679 -9.77 4.68 -21.24
C GLY A 679 -10.37 5.70 -20.27
N ASN A 680 -9.99 6.99 -20.31
CA ASN A 680 -10.54 8.06 -19.48
C ASN A 680 -10.95 9.28 -20.33
N GLY A 681 -11.53 9.04 -21.51
CA GLY A 681 -12.22 10.09 -22.28
C GLY A 681 -13.36 10.71 -21.46
N ARG A 682 -13.52 12.03 -21.56
CA ARG A 682 -14.45 12.82 -20.74
C ARG A 682 -15.28 13.78 -21.59
N GLY A 683 -16.43 14.17 -21.05
CA GLY A 683 -17.32 15.15 -21.64
C GLY A 683 -17.93 16.05 -20.57
N ILE A 684 -17.96 17.36 -20.81
CA ILE A 684 -18.79 18.33 -20.08
C ILE A 684 -20.09 18.49 -20.85
N MET A 685 -21.20 18.05 -20.27
CA MET A 685 -22.54 18.23 -20.83
C MET A 685 -23.30 19.27 -20.03
N GLN A 686 -24.10 20.11 -20.68
CA GLN A 686 -24.91 21.08 -19.94
C GLN A 686 -26.13 20.38 -19.35
N ARG A 687 -26.50 20.71 -18.11
CA ARG A 687 -27.71 20.16 -17.47
C ARG A 687 -28.97 20.47 -18.30
N ASP A 688 -28.96 21.58 -19.03
CA ASP A 688 -30.06 22.01 -19.89
C ASP A 688 -30.32 21.04 -21.06
N ASP A 689 -29.30 20.30 -21.49
CA ASP A 689 -29.40 19.35 -22.60
C ASP A 689 -30.16 18.07 -22.24
N PHE A 690 -30.48 17.86 -20.96
CA PHE A 690 -31.40 16.80 -20.50
C PHE A 690 -32.88 17.16 -20.72
N GLY A 691 -33.19 18.39 -21.16
CA GLY A 691 -34.55 18.81 -21.52
C GLY A 691 -35.53 18.66 -20.36
N LYS A 692 -36.67 18.00 -20.60
CA LYS A 692 -37.72 17.79 -19.59
C LYS A 692 -37.27 16.97 -18.36
N TYR A 693 -36.16 16.22 -18.47
CA TYR A 693 -35.64 15.41 -17.38
C TYR A 693 -34.75 16.20 -16.43
N LYS A 694 -34.38 17.44 -16.75
CA LYS A 694 -33.63 18.31 -15.84
C LYS A 694 -34.55 18.80 -14.72
N SER A 695 -34.06 18.83 -13.49
CA SER A 695 -34.71 19.60 -12.43
C SER A 695 -34.51 21.11 -12.61
N LEU A 696 -35.53 21.89 -12.28
CA LEU A 696 -35.48 23.36 -12.32
C LEU A 696 -34.37 23.90 -11.40
N SER A 697 -34.21 23.28 -10.24
CA SER A 697 -33.19 23.61 -9.24
C SER A 697 -31.98 22.68 -9.38
N VAL A 698 -30.79 23.11 -8.94
CA VAL A 698 -29.66 22.20 -8.69
C VAL A 698 -29.68 21.57 -7.31
N ASN A 699 -30.67 21.89 -6.49
CA ASN A 699 -30.76 21.44 -5.12
C ASN A 699 -31.92 20.46 -4.96
N LEU A 700 -31.72 19.42 -4.16
CA LEU A 700 -32.81 18.62 -3.63
C LEU A 700 -33.57 19.43 -2.56
N PRO A 701 -34.92 19.46 -2.57
CA PRO A 701 -35.71 20.17 -1.57
C PRO A 701 -35.59 19.53 -0.18
N PRO A 702 -35.94 20.24 0.91
CA PRO A 702 -35.94 19.66 2.25
C PRO A 702 -37.04 18.60 2.42
N LEU A 703 -36.87 17.65 3.35
CA LEU A 703 -37.81 16.52 3.52
C LEU A 703 -39.19 16.91 4.07
N LYS A 704 -39.41 18.18 4.43
CA LYS A 704 -40.75 18.69 4.72
C LYS A 704 -41.61 18.85 3.46
N ASP A 705 -40.98 19.04 2.29
CA ASP A 705 -41.63 19.33 1.02
C ASP A 705 -41.75 18.09 0.11
N VAL A 706 -41.20 16.94 0.55
CA VAL A 706 -41.23 15.66 -0.17
C VAL A 706 -41.54 14.48 0.78
N ASP A 707 -41.79 13.30 0.22
CA ASP A 707 -42.23 12.13 0.98
C ASP A 707 -41.06 11.39 1.67
N GLY A 708 -39.83 11.49 1.15
CA GLY A 708 -38.67 10.89 1.79
C GLY A 708 -37.34 11.03 1.03
N LEU A 709 -36.30 10.41 1.60
CA LEU A 709 -34.96 10.31 1.05
C LEU A 709 -34.60 8.84 0.80
N ILE A 710 -34.24 8.51 -0.43
CA ILE A 710 -33.66 7.22 -0.81
C ILE A 710 -32.14 7.39 -0.94
N VAL A 711 -31.39 6.61 -0.18
CA VAL A 711 -29.92 6.53 -0.27
C VAL A 711 -29.56 5.21 -0.94
N LEU A 712 -28.97 5.29 -2.13
CA LEU A 712 -28.48 4.14 -2.89
C LEU A 712 -26.95 4.11 -2.84
N MET A 713 -26.39 3.06 -2.26
CA MET A 713 -24.95 2.83 -2.24
C MET A 713 -24.58 1.78 -3.27
N ILE A 714 -23.92 2.22 -4.34
CA ILE A 714 -23.40 1.31 -5.35
C ILE A 714 -22.12 0.67 -4.83
N THR A 715 -22.14 -0.66 -4.73
CA THR A 715 -20.94 -1.47 -4.66
C THR A 715 -20.74 -2.24 -5.95
N ARG A 716 -19.51 -2.63 -6.25
CA ARG A 716 -19.22 -3.52 -7.38
C ARG A 716 -18.44 -4.71 -6.84
N ARG A 717 -19.13 -5.82 -6.65
CA ARG A 717 -18.58 -7.10 -6.19
C ARG A 717 -19.07 -8.19 -7.13
N ASN A 718 -18.27 -9.23 -7.30
CA ASN A 718 -18.54 -10.28 -8.29
C ASN A 718 -18.82 -11.66 -7.66
N THR A 719 -18.72 -11.78 -6.33
CA THR A 719 -18.74 -13.06 -5.60
C THR A 719 -20.07 -13.30 -4.89
N VAL A 720 -20.15 -13.05 -3.58
CA VAL A 720 -21.27 -13.47 -2.71
C VAL A 720 -22.14 -12.30 -2.20
N VAL A 721 -21.80 -11.06 -2.54
CA VAL A 721 -22.58 -9.88 -2.09
C VAL A 721 -23.90 -9.82 -2.87
N PRO A 722 -25.06 -9.74 -2.18
CA PRO A 722 -26.37 -9.66 -2.81
C PRO A 722 -26.48 -8.51 -3.81
N ILE A 723 -27.30 -8.71 -4.84
CA ILE A 723 -27.55 -7.70 -5.88
C ILE A 723 -28.24 -6.44 -5.32
N ALA A 724 -29.11 -6.60 -4.34
CA ALA A 724 -29.72 -5.50 -3.62
C ALA A 724 -29.98 -5.89 -2.17
N SER A 725 -29.64 -4.99 -1.25
CA SER A 725 -29.91 -5.15 0.18
C SER A 725 -30.56 -3.87 0.71
N LYS A 726 -31.64 -3.99 1.48
CA LYS A 726 -32.18 -2.91 2.31
C LYS A 726 -31.41 -2.89 3.63
N LEU A 727 -30.96 -1.71 4.01
CA LEU A 727 -30.06 -1.47 5.14
C LEU A 727 -30.78 -0.73 6.26
N THR A 728 -30.36 -0.99 7.50
CA THR A 728 -30.58 -0.05 8.61
C THR A 728 -29.72 1.20 8.45
N ILE A 729 -29.95 2.23 9.26
CA ILE A 729 -29.14 3.46 9.23
C ILE A 729 -27.69 3.17 9.65
N GLU A 730 -27.48 2.32 10.64
CA GLU A 730 -26.15 1.85 11.08
C GLU A 730 -25.44 1.12 9.93
N GLN A 731 -26.14 0.21 9.24
CA GLN A 731 -25.59 -0.52 8.10
C GLN A 731 -25.31 0.40 6.92
N ALA A 732 -26.12 1.44 6.70
CA ALA A 732 -25.87 2.45 5.69
C ALA A 732 -24.61 3.25 6.01
N ALA A 733 -24.43 3.72 7.25
CA ALA A 733 -23.21 4.39 7.67
C ALA A 733 -21.97 3.48 7.54
N ALA A 734 -22.11 2.19 7.87
CA ALA A 734 -21.04 1.21 7.68
C ALA A 734 -20.73 1.00 6.19
N ALA A 735 -21.74 0.89 5.33
CA ALA A 735 -21.56 0.79 3.88
C ALA A 735 -20.92 2.05 3.28
N PHE A 736 -21.24 3.25 3.80
CA PHE A 736 -20.58 4.50 3.46
C PHE A 736 -19.10 4.45 3.83
N MET A 737 -18.76 4.03 5.05
CA MET A 737 -17.37 3.89 5.52
C MET A 737 -16.59 2.83 4.76
N LEU A 738 -17.25 1.75 4.35
CA LEU A 738 -16.65 0.70 3.53
C LEU A 738 -16.35 1.20 2.12
N GLY A 739 -17.30 1.89 1.48
CA GLY A 739 -17.17 2.41 0.12
C GLY A 739 -16.60 1.39 -0.87
N GLU A 740 -17.08 0.15 -0.74
CA GLU A 740 -16.48 -1.02 -1.37
C GLU A 740 -16.75 -1.08 -2.87
N SER A 741 -15.70 -1.41 -3.63
CA SER A 741 -15.80 -1.69 -5.05
C SER A 741 -14.70 -2.64 -5.52
N ILE A 742 -14.58 -2.80 -6.82
CA ILE A 742 -13.43 -3.40 -7.48
C ILE A 742 -12.70 -2.33 -8.30
N GLU A 743 -11.38 -2.40 -8.33
CA GLU A 743 -10.58 -1.56 -9.22
C GLU A 743 -10.97 -1.85 -10.67
N SER A 744 -11.26 -0.79 -11.44
CA SER A 744 -11.61 -0.94 -12.85
C SER A 744 -10.34 -1.01 -13.71
N SER A 745 -10.40 -1.72 -14.84
CA SER A 745 -9.31 -1.73 -15.83
C SER A 745 -8.95 -0.33 -16.33
N GLY A 746 -9.92 0.59 -16.39
CA GLY A 746 -9.70 1.97 -16.80
C GLY A 746 -9.08 2.89 -15.73
N SER A 747 -8.85 2.39 -14.50
CA SER A 747 -8.22 3.15 -13.41
C SER A 747 -6.77 2.69 -13.20
N ASP A 748 -6.56 1.39 -12.99
CA ASP A 748 -5.24 0.75 -13.01
C ASP A 748 -5.39 -0.67 -13.62
N PRO A 749 -4.97 -0.88 -14.89
CA PRO A 749 -5.07 -2.18 -15.55
C PRO A 749 -4.39 -3.31 -14.77
N LYS A 750 -3.34 -3.03 -14.00
CA LYS A 750 -2.58 -4.05 -13.24
C LYS A 750 -3.30 -4.49 -11.97
N ARG A 751 -4.24 -3.69 -11.49
CA ARG A 751 -5.00 -3.94 -10.27
C ARG A 751 -6.46 -4.25 -10.55
N ALA A 752 -6.87 -4.28 -11.82
CA ALA A 752 -8.22 -4.55 -12.26
C ALA A 752 -8.81 -5.79 -11.57
N GLY A 753 -9.99 -5.63 -10.97
CA GLY A 753 -10.68 -6.69 -10.25
C GLY A 753 -10.23 -6.91 -8.80
N GLN A 754 -9.23 -6.18 -8.27
CA GLN A 754 -8.91 -6.19 -6.83
C GLN A 754 -9.96 -5.40 -6.05
N SER A 755 -10.19 -5.80 -4.79
CA SER A 755 -11.05 -5.06 -3.86
C SER A 755 -10.45 -3.69 -3.56
N VAL A 756 -11.27 -2.64 -3.65
CA VAL A 756 -10.91 -1.28 -3.22
C VAL A 756 -11.94 -0.75 -2.24
N ARG A 757 -11.48 0.03 -1.26
CA ARG A 757 -12.30 0.70 -0.25
C ARG A 757 -11.93 2.17 -0.23
N GLU A 758 -12.93 3.03 -0.27
CA GLU A 758 -12.77 4.49 -0.17
C GLU A 758 -13.98 5.08 0.53
N VAL A 759 -13.78 5.68 1.70
CA VAL A 759 -14.86 6.22 2.54
C VAL A 759 -15.75 7.17 1.72
N GLY A 760 -17.06 6.94 1.77
CA GLY A 760 -18.07 7.70 1.03
C GLY A 760 -17.93 7.62 -0.49
N THR A 761 -17.14 6.68 -1.02
CA THR A 761 -16.67 6.64 -2.41
C THR A 761 -16.01 7.96 -2.83
N ASN A 762 -15.36 8.63 -1.87
CA ASN A 762 -14.92 10.01 -1.97
C ASN A 762 -13.42 10.17 -1.64
N PRO A 763 -12.55 10.23 -2.67
CA PRO A 763 -11.11 10.42 -2.48
C PRO A 763 -10.74 11.90 -2.19
N PHE A 764 -11.72 12.77 -1.95
CA PHE A 764 -11.52 14.22 -1.76
C PHE A 764 -11.82 14.68 -0.32
N ILE A 765 -12.05 13.74 0.61
CA ILE A 765 -12.24 14.07 2.02
C ILE A 765 -10.98 14.76 2.56
N VAL A 766 -11.18 15.87 3.27
CA VAL A 766 -10.15 16.59 4.04
C VAL A 766 -10.43 16.36 5.52
N GLY A 767 -9.40 16.01 6.28
CA GLY A 767 -9.49 15.70 7.70
C GLY A 767 -9.97 14.28 8.01
N SER A 768 -10.53 14.07 9.21
CA SER A 768 -10.90 12.73 9.72
C SER A 768 -12.02 12.07 8.91
N LYS A 769 -11.70 10.95 8.28
CA LYS A 769 -12.68 10.06 7.62
C LYS A 769 -13.66 9.41 8.61
N GLY A 770 -13.24 9.17 9.85
CA GLY A 770 -14.11 8.61 10.89
C GLY A 770 -15.24 9.57 11.27
N GLN A 771 -14.91 10.86 11.43
CA GLN A 771 -15.89 11.92 11.69
C GLN A 771 -16.87 12.11 10.52
N GLU A 772 -16.43 11.93 9.27
CA GLU A 772 -17.34 11.94 8.11
C GLU A 772 -18.41 10.84 8.23
N GLY A 773 -18.00 9.62 8.61
CA GLY A 773 -18.93 8.51 8.85
C GLY A 773 -19.92 8.79 9.97
N ASN A 774 -19.44 9.32 11.09
CA ASN A 774 -20.29 9.70 12.22
C ASN A 774 -21.29 10.79 11.80
N ARG A 775 -20.84 11.81 11.06
CA ARG A 775 -21.71 12.90 10.60
C ARG A 775 -22.79 12.41 9.64
N PHE A 776 -22.43 11.51 8.73
CA PHE A 776 -23.38 10.86 7.84
C PHE A 776 -24.45 10.09 8.64
N TYR A 777 -24.03 9.29 9.61
CA TYR A 777 -24.91 8.56 10.51
C TYR A 777 -25.86 9.49 11.27
N GLU A 778 -25.35 10.57 11.87
CA GLU A 778 -26.13 11.55 12.63
C GLU A 778 -27.20 12.23 11.79
N ILE A 779 -26.85 12.64 10.56
CA ILE A 779 -27.82 13.27 9.65
C ILE A 779 -28.93 12.28 9.33
N LEU A 780 -28.60 11.05 8.90
CA LEU A 780 -29.62 10.06 8.55
C LEU A 780 -30.51 9.71 9.74
N LYS A 781 -29.91 9.53 10.93
CA LYS A 781 -30.64 9.25 12.17
C LYS A 781 -31.60 10.39 12.54
N GLY A 782 -31.18 11.63 12.36
CA GLY A 782 -32.00 12.81 12.64
C GLY A 782 -33.21 12.97 11.70
N LEU A 783 -33.17 12.38 10.51
CA LEU A 783 -34.27 12.41 9.52
C LEU A 783 -35.34 11.33 9.76
N GLY A 784 -35.05 10.33 10.59
CA GLY A 784 -36.00 9.29 11.02
C GLY A 784 -36.55 8.43 9.87
N ASP A 785 -37.82 8.02 10.00
CA ASP A 785 -38.48 7.03 9.12
C ASP A 785 -38.68 7.49 7.66
N LYS A 786 -38.37 8.75 7.35
CA LYS A 786 -38.39 9.26 5.98
C LYS A 786 -37.18 8.82 5.15
N VAL A 787 -36.17 8.21 5.77
CA VAL A 787 -34.95 7.75 5.09
C VAL A 787 -35.03 6.25 4.81
N GLN A 788 -34.68 5.87 3.58
CA GLN A 788 -34.56 4.48 3.16
C GLN A 788 -33.16 4.27 2.55
N CYS A 789 -32.41 3.32 3.08
CA CYS A 789 -31.04 3.05 2.64
C CYS A 789 -30.92 1.68 1.98
N TYR A 790 -30.17 1.63 0.88
CA TYR A 790 -29.98 0.41 0.11
C TYR A 790 -28.53 0.27 -0.36
N LEU A 791 -28.01 -0.95 -0.32
CA LEU A 791 -26.79 -1.35 -1.03
C LEU A 791 -27.22 -2.01 -2.34
N ILE A 792 -26.71 -1.53 -3.47
CA ILE A 792 -26.96 -2.12 -4.79
C ILE A 792 -25.63 -2.58 -5.40
N ASN A 793 -25.51 -3.87 -5.71
CA ASN A 793 -24.31 -4.45 -6.30
C ASN A 793 -24.43 -4.44 -7.83
N THR A 794 -23.72 -3.53 -8.49
CA THR A 794 -23.66 -3.42 -9.96
C THR A 794 -22.58 -4.31 -10.59
N GLY A 795 -21.91 -5.14 -9.78
CA GLY A 795 -20.92 -6.11 -10.24
C GLY A 795 -21.57 -7.37 -10.78
N GLY A 796 -22.03 -8.22 -9.87
CA GLY A 796 -22.68 -9.50 -10.13
C GLY A 796 -22.41 -10.54 -9.03
N VAL A 797 -22.71 -11.80 -9.32
CA VAL A 797 -22.52 -12.95 -8.41
C VAL A 797 -21.87 -14.09 -9.18
N GLY A 798 -21.14 -14.98 -8.49
CA GLY A 798 -20.68 -16.25 -9.06
C GLY A 798 -19.27 -16.27 -9.62
N GLU A 799 -18.49 -15.19 -9.56
CA GLU A 799 -17.07 -15.22 -9.97
C GLU A 799 -16.24 -16.16 -9.08
N LEU A 800 -15.47 -17.07 -9.69
CA LEU A 800 -14.51 -17.90 -8.96
C LEU A 800 -13.11 -17.56 -9.44
N ARG A 801 -12.24 -17.21 -8.51
CA ARG A 801 -10.82 -16.97 -8.77
C ARG A 801 -9.96 -18.00 -8.08
N GLU A 802 -8.91 -18.44 -8.75
CA GLU A 802 -7.86 -19.28 -8.18
C GLU A 802 -6.54 -18.53 -8.27
N VAL A 803 -5.61 -18.83 -7.37
CA VAL A 803 -4.25 -18.31 -7.45
C VAL A 803 -3.42 -19.39 -8.14
N ASN A 804 -2.77 -19.06 -9.25
CA ASN A 804 -1.90 -20.01 -9.94
C ASN A 804 -0.60 -20.25 -9.14
N GLU A 805 0.23 -21.19 -9.62
CA GLU A 805 1.51 -21.56 -9.00
C GLU A 805 2.47 -20.36 -8.81
N GLU A 806 2.29 -19.30 -9.61
CA GLU A 806 3.08 -18.07 -9.58
C GLU A 806 2.52 -16.99 -8.64
N GLY A 807 1.40 -17.24 -7.95
CA GLY A 807 0.77 -16.26 -7.05
C GLY A 807 -0.16 -15.26 -7.74
N VAL A 808 -0.50 -15.47 -9.00
CA VAL A 808 -1.39 -14.60 -9.79
C VAL A 808 -2.84 -15.10 -9.70
N SER A 809 -3.76 -14.19 -9.36
CA SER A 809 -5.19 -14.47 -9.32
C SER A 809 -5.76 -14.58 -10.75
N ILE A 810 -6.24 -15.76 -11.11
CA ILE A 810 -6.87 -16.09 -12.39
C ILE A 810 -8.37 -16.30 -12.22
N VAL A 811 -9.17 -15.79 -13.16
CA VAL A 811 -10.63 -15.97 -13.16
C VAL A 811 -10.97 -17.32 -13.79
N LYS A 812 -11.34 -18.31 -12.96
CA LYS A 812 -11.77 -19.65 -13.40
C LYS A 812 -13.21 -19.65 -13.89
N ARG A 813 -14.06 -18.86 -13.25
CA ARG A 813 -15.46 -18.67 -13.67
C ARG A 813 -15.78 -17.18 -13.70
N LYS A 814 -16.32 -16.72 -14.82
CA LYS A 814 -16.76 -15.33 -14.99
C LYS A 814 -17.99 -15.06 -14.13
N VAL A 815 -18.10 -13.82 -13.67
CA VAL A 815 -19.25 -13.28 -12.95
C VAL A 815 -20.53 -13.31 -13.80
N GLU A 816 -21.66 -13.69 -13.20
CA GLU A 816 -23.00 -13.38 -13.74
C GLU A 816 -23.32 -11.92 -13.41
N ARG A 817 -23.15 -11.04 -14.41
CA ARG A 817 -23.32 -9.59 -14.22
C ARG A 817 -24.79 -9.20 -14.23
N ILE A 818 -25.13 -8.26 -13.36
CA ILE A 818 -26.41 -7.56 -13.47
C ILE A 818 -26.36 -6.53 -14.59
N GLN A 819 -27.39 -6.51 -15.43
CA GLN A 819 -27.53 -5.53 -16.50
C GLN A 819 -28.12 -4.22 -15.97
N ILE A 820 -27.85 -3.11 -16.68
CA ILE A 820 -28.38 -1.78 -16.32
C ILE A 820 -29.91 -1.78 -16.25
N LYS A 821 -30.60 -2.47 -17.18
CA LYS A 821 -32.07 -2.61 -17.19
C LYS A 821 -32.59 -3.37 -15.96
N GLU A 822 -31.91 -4.44 -15.56
CA GLU A 822 -32.27 -5.20 -14.36
C GLU A 822 -32.09 -4.35 -13.09
N MET A 823 -30.97 -3.62 -12.97
CA MET A 823 -30.75 -2.71 -11.85
C MET A 823 -31.74 -1.54 -11.85
N ALA A 824 -32.11 -1.02 -13.03
CA ALA A 824 -33.15 0.00 -13.15
C ALA A 824 -34.51 -0.51 -12.66
N SER A 825 -34.87 -1.77 -12.94
CA SER A 825 -36.08 -2.41 -12.39
C SER A 825 -36.05 -2.52 -10.87
N ILE A 826 -34.90 -2.82 -10.27
CA ILE A 826 -34.74 -2.83 -8.80
C ILE A 826 -34.95 -1.43 -8.22
N ILE A 827 -34.30 -0.40 -8.79
CA ILE A 827 -34.46 0.98 -8.34
C ILE A 827 -35.91 1.46 -8.49
N ARG A 828 -36.57 1.10 -9.61
CA ARG A 828 -38.00 1.37 -9.84
C ARG A 828 -38.87 0.69 -8.78
N GLY A 829 -38.59 -0.58 -8.46
CA GLY A 829 -39.33 -1.32 -7.44
C GLY A 829 -39.15 -0.77 -6.02
N ILE A 830 -37.94 -0.29 -5.70
CA ILE A 830 -37.66 0.47 -4.47
C ILE A 830 -38.54 1.72 -4.41
N ALA A 831 -38.51 2.56 -5.45
CA ALA A 831 -39.27 3.81 -5.49
C ALA A 831 -40.80 3.58 -5.44
N ARG A 832 -41.30 2.52 -6.09
CA ARG A 832 -42.71 2.11 -6.06
C ARG A 832 -43.11 1.40 -4.76
N ASN A 833 -42.18 1.08 -3.86
CA ASN A 833 -42.44 0.34 -2.62
C ASN A 833 -43.20 -0.99 -2.87
N ASN A 834 -42.87 -1.68 -3.97
CA ASN A 834 -43.53 -2.93 -4.39
C ASN A 834 -42.68 -4.18 -4.18
N ILE A 835 -41.46 -4.03 -3.64
CA ILE A 835 -40.57 -5.13 -3.32
C ILE A 835 -40.93 -5.73 -1.95
N GLU A 836 -41.16 -7.04 -1.91
CA GLU A 836 -41.18 -7.82 -0.67
C GLU A 836 -39.75 -8.11 -0.23
N TRP A 837 -39.40 -7.71 0.99
CA TRP A 837 -38.07 -7.85 1.57
C TRP A 837 -38.05 -9.01 2.56
N ILE A 838 -37.09 -9.91 2.41
CA ILE A 838 -36.90 -11.07 3.29
C ILE A 838 -35.52 -11.03 3.96
N PRO A 839 -35.37 -11.60 5.17
CA PRO A 839 -34.07 -11.71 5.82
C PRO A 839 -33.04 -12.41 4.95
N GLU A 840 -31.85 -11.82 4.86
CA GLU A 840 -30.70 -12.36 4.15
C GLU A 840 -29.79 -13.12 5.14
N PRO A 841 -29.37 -14.36 4.83
CA PRO A 841 -28.77 -15.26 5.82
C PRO A 841 -27.34 -14.89 6.25
N TYR A 842 -26.58 -14.12 5.47
CA TYR A 842 -25.14 -13.97 5.67
C TYR A 842 -24.73 -12.63 6.31
N PHE A 843 -25.27 -11.51 5.85
CA PHE A 843 -24.86 -10.15 6.22
C PHE A 843 -25.86 -9.45 7.14
N GLY A 844 -26.94 -10.11 7.56
CA GLY A 844 -27.95 -9.53 8.45
C GLY A 844 -28.68 -8.33 7.81
N THR A 845 -28.80 -8.35 6.48
CA THR A 845 -29.57 -7.35 5.71
C THR A 845 -30.92 -7.94 5.29
N LEU A 846 -31.74 -7.16 4.57
CA LEU A 846 -32.89 -7.73 3.86
C LEU A 846 -32.63 -7.72 2.35
N VAL A 847 -33.01 -8.79 1.65
CA VAL A 847 -32.90 -8.91 0.20
C VAL A 847 -34.29 -8.95 -0.46
N PRO A 848 -34.42 -8.53 -1.73
CA PRO A 848 -35.67 -8.68 -2.46
C PRO A 848 -35.98 -10.16 -2.66
N LYS A 849 -37.20 -10.58 -2.35
CA LYS A 849 -37.70 -11.92 -2.67
C LYS A 849 -37.84 -12.10 -4.19
N GLU A 850 -38.51 -11.14 -4.83
CA GLU A 850 -38.72 -11.07 -6.28
C GLU A 850 -38.74 -9.60 -6.72
N VAL A 851 -38.35 -9.35 -7.98
CA VAL A 851 -38.42 -8.02 -8.61
C VAL A 851 -38.94 -8.20 -10.03
N GLU A 852 -39.98 -7.43 -10.38
CA GLU A 852 -40.57 -7.45 -11.71
C GLU A 852 -39.52 -7.16 -12.78
N GLY A 853 -39.44 -8.03 -13.80
CA GLY A 853 -38.48 -7.88 -14.90
C GLY A 853 -37.03 -8.28 -14.55
N VAL A 854 -36.80 -8.94 -13.41
CA VAL A 854 -35.47 -9.46 -13.03
C VAL A 854 -35.57 -10.94 -12.62
N ASN A 855 -34.79 -11.80 -13.27
CA ASN A 855 -34.67 -13.19 -12.85
C ASN A 855 -33.72 -13.28 -11.64
N MET A 856 -34.26 -13.15 -10.42
CA MET A 856 -33.48 -13.15 -9.19
C MET A 856 -32.71 -14.46 -8.94
N GLU A 857 -33.18 -15.58 -9.48
CA GLU A 857 -32.60 -16.91 -9.26
C GLU A 857 -31.16 -17.04 -9.78
N LYS A 858 -30.78 -16.25 -10.79
CA LYS A 858 -29.42 -16.27 -11.33
C LYS A 858 -28.40 -15.59 -10.40
N PHE A 859 -28.87 -14.84 -9.40
CA PHE A 859 -28.02 -14.09 -8.48
C PHE A 859 -27.96 -14.68 -7.07
N LYS A 860 -28.55 -15.86 -6.84
CA LYS A 860 -28.41 -16.60 -5.58
C LYS A 860 -27.02 -17.24 -5.48
N PRO A 861 -26.21 -16.95 -4.43
CA PRO A 861 -24.89 -17.56 -4.26
C PRO A 861 -24.90 -19.09 -4.30
N GLU A 862 -25.96 -19.73 -3.80
CA GLU A 862 -26.15 -21.18 -3.72
C GLU A 862 -26.24 -21.85 -5.10
N ARG A 863 -26.55 -21.08 -6.15
CA ARG A 863 -26.49 -21.56 -7.54
C ARG A 863 -25.05 -21.73 -8.03
N TRP A 864 -24.11 -21.01 -7.43
CA TRP A 864 -22.75 -20.86 -7.93
C TRP A 864 -21.71 -21.53 -7.03
N TYR A 865 -21.97 -21.66 -5.75
CA TYR A 865 -20.99 -22.11 -4.76
C TYR A 865 -21.62 -23.16 -3.83
N SER A 866 -20.79 -24.05 -3.28
CA SER A 866 -21.23 -24.90 -2.17
C SER A 866 -21.47 -24.06 -0.92
N ILE A 867 -22.20 -24.62 0.06
CA ILE A 867 -22.47 -23.93 1.33
C ILE A 867 -21.16 -23.55 2.02
N GLU A 868 -20.19 -24.46 2.04
CA GLU A 868 -18.87 -24.25 2.66
C GLU A 868 -18.10 -23.11 1.97
N GLN A 869 -18.16 -23.03 0.63
CA GLN A 869 -17.53 -21.95 -0.12
C GLN A 869 -18.17 -20.60 0.17
N ILE A 870 -19.50 -20.56 0.30
CA ILE A 870 -20.22 -19.32 0.64
C ILE A 870 -19.83 -18.88 2.04
N GLU A 871 -19.84 -19.79 3.01
CA GLU A 871 -19.46 -19.51 4.39
C GLU A 871 -18.02 -18.97 4.47
N GLU A 872 -17.06 -19.59 3.78
CA GLU A 872 -15.68 -19.14 3.73
C GLU A 872 -15.57 -17.71 3.15
N MET A 873 -16.18 -17.45 1.99
CA MET A 873 -16.14 -16.13 1.34
C MET A 873 -16.83 -15.06 2.17
N VAL A 874 -17.96 -15.39 2.81
CA VAL A 874 -18.71 -14.48 3.69
C VAL A 874 -17.88 -14.16 4.93
N GLN A 875 -17.31 -15.17 5.61
CA GLN A 875 -16.51 -14.97 6.81
C GLN A 875 -15.27 -14.15 6.53
N GLN A 876 -14.58 -14.42 5.43
CA GLN A 876 -13.45 -13.63 4.98
C GLN A 876 -13.87 -12.16 4.72
N LEU A 877 -14.98 -11.94 4.01
CA LEU A 877 -15.44 -10.58 3.72
C LEU A 877 -15.88 -9.82 4.99
N LYS A 878 -16.55 -10.49 5.93
CA LYS A 878 -16.91 -9.90 7.22
C LYS A 878 -15.69 -9.49 8.03
N LYS A 879 -14.68 -10.36 8.10
CA LYS A 879 -13.42 -10.09 8.78
C LYS A 879 -12.75 -8.85 8.19
N GLU A 880 -12.60 -8.79 6.87
CA GLU A 880 -11.98 -7.64 6.20
C GLU A 880 -12.76 -6.34 6.40
N ARG A 881 -14.10 -6.41 6.39
CA ARG A 881 -14.96 -5.24 6.67
C ARG A 881 -14.76 -4.75 8.10
N ARG A 882 -14.71 -5.66 9.08
CA ARG A 882 -14.50 -5.33 10.49
C ARG A 882 -13.11 -4.73 10.72
N GLU A 883 -12.06 -5.31 10.13
CA GLU A 883 -10.70 -4.78 10.19
C GLU A 883 -10.63 -3.37 9.61
N TRP A 884 -11.25 -3.12 8.45
CA TRP A 884 -11.32 -1.80 7.84
C TRP A 884 -12.05 -0.79 8.74
N LEU A 885 -13.23 -1.11 9.26
CA LEU A 885 -13.99 -0.20 10.12
C LEU A 885 -13.26 0.10 11.44
N ASN A 886 -12.56 -0.89 12.00
CA ASN A 886 -11.78 -0.71 13.23
C ASN A 886 -10.52 0.15 13.04
N SER A 887 -10.07 0.36 11.79
CA SER A 887 -8.95 1.28 11.50
C SER A 887 -9.29 2.75 11.78
N PHE A 888 -10.56 3.08 11.97
CA PHE A 888 -11.03 4.43 12.31
C PHE A 888 -11.37 4.51 13.81
N PRO A 889 -10.46 5.01 14.67
CA PRO A 889 -10.66 4.98 16.12
C PRO A 889 -11.86 5.81 16.58
N GLU A 890 -12.11 6.95 15.93
CA GLU A 890 -13.19 7.89 16.25
C GLU A 890 -14.59 7.44 15.79
N LEU A 891 -14.66 6.39 14.95
CA LEU A 891 -15.93 5.92 14.39
C LEU A 891 -16.80 5.30 15.49
N TYR A 892 -18.10 5.61 15.51
CA TYR A 892 -19.03 5.08 16.51
C TYR A 892 -19.10 3.54 16.46
N GLU A 893 -19.24 2.91 17.63
CA GLU A 893 -19.24 1.45 17.74
C GLU A 893 -20.44 0.82 17.04
N GLU A 894 -21.61 1.47 17.07
CA GLU A 894 -22.82 1.04 16.37
C GLU A 894 -22.59 0.90 14.86
N ILE A 895 -21.74 1.76 14.28
CA ILE A 895 -21.35 1.69 12.87
C ILE A 895 -20.38 0.53 12.66
N LYS A 896 -19.37 0.38 13.54
CA LYS A 896 -18.40 -0.71 13.43
C LYS A 896 -19.08 -2.09 13.52
N THR A 897 -20.08 -2.24 14.38
CA THR A 897 -20.79 -3.51 14.64
C THR A 897 -22.06 -3.70 13.80
N ALA A 898 -22.32 -2.82 12.82
CA ALA A 898 -23.58 -2.81 12.07
C ALA A 898 -23.83 -4.10 11.26
N PHE A 899 -22.76 -4.77 10.83
CA PHE A 899 -22.84 -6.09 10.19
C PHE A 899 -22.48 -7.18 11.21
N PRO A 900 -23.30 -8.25 11.34
CA PRO A 900 -23.04 -9.32 12.29
C PRO A 900 -21.76 -10.08 11.92
N THR A 901 -20.95 -10.43 12.93
CA THR A 901 -19.80 -11.33 12.81
C THR A 901 -20.23 -12.75 12.49
#